data_AF-A0A9E4MDQ1-F1
#
_entry.id   AF-A0A9E4MDQ1-F1
#
_cell.length_a   1.000
_cell.length_b   1.000
_cell.length_c   1.000
_cell.angle_alpha   90.00
_cell.angle_beta   90.00
_cell.angle_gamma   90.00
#
_symmetry.space_group_name_H-M   'P 1'
#
loop_
_entity.id
_entity.type
_entity.pdbx_description
1 polymer ?
#
loop_
_entity_poly.entity_id
_entity_poly.type
_entity_poly.pdbx_seq_one_letter_code
_entity_poly.pdbx_strand_id
1 'polypeptide(L)'
;MRLMRMVVLVAVATLLLASCGPPELVTLPEIDTSGSPDGIVDLPADVPEVFHKYFDRYAYVPTPDGRRIHFLVSSGWTRDQIKHGLNVMEHLLADHPGSVYGDDKSGIAAAMADRKATMVFFDNEPDMRQAMSEGLPDATDLSMQDLRANECPAPGDADYMGHVTRDAAYEEIWHLIHDYGIKPTLTSMIAEMRTANDEAATKGWYAWPRDVPDDHPNEYVGALIDNYYDLWTVPPTVYEGRDIEPDEIPEGYSHFGQYFAGSRAAMPEKDPLGYALVTGFVGPHLTYTPELPLDFTGTFSMTFDPEVRYTMKTQHLRNVALTGDGDANLRGNAHDNVLSGNAGANLLEGGGGNDTLDGGEGDDTAVFSGPAADYEVATVEDGVTVSDSQTDRDGVDTLRGVESLQFSDETVQFMRTCVLIAVLALLAVSCAQPELVTLPEIDTSGSPDGIIDLPADVPEVFHEHFNRYAYVPTPDGRRIHFLASDGWTRDQIKHGLNVMEHLLADFPGSAYGDDKSGIASAMADRKATMVFFNTEEDLNAAMRSGLSRATDLSMQDLRANECPAPGDADYMAHVTRDASYEEIWHLIHDYGVVPTLPEMIAEMRAANDEAEEKGWEGWPEEEPENHPNEYVGVLLDNYYDLWTVPPTKYEGRDIGPDDIPEGHSHFGVYFAGGRALMEEKDPLAWTLIRKFVPPYLTYTPELPLDFSGTFSMTFDPEVRYTMKTQHLRNVALTGDGDADLRGNAHDNVLTGNAGANVLEGGGGNDMLDGGEGSDTAVFSGAAAEYEVASVGDQVTVSDSQPDRDGVDTLRGIETLQFSDGTVQLEGSEE
;
A
#
# COMPACT_ATOMS: atom_id res chain seq x y z
N MET A 1 18.63 43.29 -69.30
CA MET A 1 17.25 42.96 -68.87
C MET A 1 16.98 41.47 -68.59
N ARG A 2 17.86 40.51 -68.94
CA ARG A 2 17.68 39.08 -68.55
C ARG A 2 18.36 38.65 -67.24
N LEU A 3 19.39 39.37 -66.76
CA LEU A 3 20.04 39.05 -65.48
C LEU A 3 19.27 39.56 -64.24
N MET A 4 18.44 40.60 -64.39
CA MET A 4 17.75 41.23 -63.25
C MET A 4 16.41 40.56 -62.89
N ARG A 5 15.91 39.63 -63.72
CA ARG A 5 14.74 38.78 -63.41
C ARG A 5 15.10 37.47 -62.72
N MET A 6 16.37 37.06 -62.75
CA MET A 6 16.82 35.79 -62.17
C MET A 6 17.25 35.92 -60.70
N VAL A 7 17.71 37.10 -60.29
CA VAL A 7 18.07 37.37 -58.88
C VAL A 7 16.84 37.60 -58.00
N VAL A 8 15.74 38.15 -58.55
CA VAL A 8 14.48 38.33 -57.80
C VAL A 8 13.71 37.00 -57.68
N LEU A 9 13.79 36.08 -58.64
CA LEU A 9 13.14 34.77 -58.53
C LEU A 9 13.87 33.85 -57.53
N VAL A 10 15.20 33.92 -57.43
CA VAL A 10 15.96 33.10 -56.48
C VAL A 10 15.83 33.64 -55.04
N ALA A 11 15.78 34.97 -54.86
CA ALA A 11 15.57 35.57 -53.53
C ALA A 11 14.14 35.38 -53.00
N VAL A 12 13.12 35.34 -53.88
CA VAL A 12 11.74 35.01 -53.48
C VAL A 12 11.57 33.51 -53.20
N ALA A 13 12.29 32.63 -53.93
CA ALA A 13 12.29 31.19 -53.64
C ALA A 13 13.06 30.82 -52.36
N THR A 14 14.04 31.61 -51.93
CA THR A 14 14.75 31.38 -50.65
C THR A 14 14.11 32.08 -49.45
N LEU A 15 13.20 33.05 -49.64
CA LEU A 15 12.36 33.59 -48.56
C LEU A 15 11.04 32.82 -48.36
N LEU A 16 10.65 31.93 -49.28
CA LEU A 16 9.45 31.08 -49.17
C LEU A 16 9.76 29.63 -48.76
N LEU A 17 11.04 29.29 -48.52
CA LEU A 17 11.47 27.97 -48.05
C LEU A 17 12.13 28.01 -46.66
N ALA A 18 11.95 29.11 -45.91
CA ALA A 18 12.56 29.33 -44.60
C ALA A 18 11.56 29.29 -43.43
N SER A 19 10.41 28.62 -43.57
CA SER A 19 9.43 28.51 -42.46
C SER A 19 8.69 27.17 -42.36
N CYS A 20 9.17 26.10 -42.97
CA CYS A 20 8.63 24.76 -42.68
C CYS A 20 9.74 23.93 -42.03
N GLY A 21 9.90 24.11 -40.71
CA GLY A 21 10.17 22.93 -39.90
C GLY A 21 8.98 21.95 -40.04
N PRO A 22 9.16 20.67 -39.72
CA PRO A 22 8.00 19.79 -39.57
C PRO A 22 6.96 20.47 -38.66
N PRO A 23 5.66 20.31 -38.92
CA PRO A 23 4.64 20.82 -38.01
C PRO A 23 4.96 20.30 -36.60
N GLU A 24 4.86 21.19 -35.60
CA GLU A 24 5.02 20.81 -34.20
C GLU A 24 3.89 19.81 -33.86
N LEU A 25 4.28 18.61 -33.43
CA LEU A 25 3.33 17.54 -33.09
C LEU A 25 2.54 17.93 -31.84
N VAL A 26 1.26 17.59 -31.82
CA VAL A 26 0.39 17.87 -30.69
C VAL A 26 0.61 16.84 -29.59
N THR A 27 0.93 17.31 -28.39
CA THR A 27 1.11 16.50 -27.20
C THR A 27 -0.19 16.38 -26.40
N LEU A 28 -0.44 15.20 -25.82
CA LEU A 28 -1.51 15.01 -24.85
C LEU A 28 -1.12 15.67 -23.51
N PRO A 29 -1.95 16.55 -22.93
CA PRO A 29 -1.67 17.11 -21.60
C PRO A 29 -1.81 16.04 -20.52
N GLU A 30 -1.28 16.33 -19.34
CA GLU A 30 -1.58 15.52 -18.15
C GLU A 30 -3.06 15.65 -17.79
N ILE A 31 -3.74 14.51 -17.64
CA ILE A 31 -5.18 14.44 -17.36
C ILE A 31 -5.38 13.81 -15.99
N ASP A 32 -5.98 14.54 -15.06
CA ASP A 32 -6.24 14.03 -13.71
C ASP A 32 -7.41 13.03 -13.71
N THR A 33 -7.17 11.81 -13.22
CA THR A 33 -8.18 10.75 -13.05
C THR A 33 -8.55 10.49 -11.60
N SER A 34 -7.94 11.19 -10.63
CA SER A 34 -8.10 10.93 -9.19
C SER A 34 -9.53 11.09 -8.69
N GLY A 35 -10.36 11.85 -9.40
CA GLY A 35 -11.79 11.99 -9.12
C GLY A 35 -12.67 10.84 -9.62
N SER A 36 -12.13 9.85 -10.32
CA SER A 36 -12.89 8.67 -10.81
C SER A 36 -12.46 7.41 -10.06
N PRO A 37 -13.38 6.74 -9.33
CA PRO A 37 -13.06 5.52 -8.57
C PRO A 37 -12.48 4.37 -9.40
N ASP A 38 -12.78 4.32 -10.69
CA ASP A 38 -12.30 3.32 -11.65
C ASP A 38 -11.24 3.87 -12.62
N GLY A 39 -10.72 5.08 -12.37
CA GLY A 39 -9.69 5.71 -13.20
C GLY A 39 -10.12 6.17 -14.60
N ILE A 40 -11.41 6.07 -14.97
CA ILE A 40 -11.91 6.46 -16.30
C ILE A 40 -12.67 7.80 -16.25
N VAL A 41 -12.13 8.82 -16.90
CA VAL A 41 -12.73 10.17 -16.93
C VAL A 41 -13.19 10.57 -18.34
N ASP A 42 -14.12 11.51 -18.41
CA ASP A 42 -14.41 12.25 -19.65
C ASP A 42 -13.16 13.05 -20.06
N LEU A 43 -12.90 13.12 -21.36
CA LEU A 43 -11.76 13.84 -21.90
C LEU A 43 -11.91 15.35 -21.60
N PRO A 44 -10.97 15.97 -20.86
CA PRO A 44 -11.11 17.37 -20.45
C PRO A 44 -11.20 18.34 -21.63
N ALA A 45 -11.95 19.44 -21.45
CA ALA A 45 -12.23 20.41 -22.50
C ALA A 45 -10.98 21.18 -23.01
N ASP A 46 -9.90 21.19 -22.24
CA ASP A 46 -8.61 21.79 -22.58
C ASP A 46 -7.67 20.83 -23.33
N VAL A 47 -8.05 19.55 -23.48
CA VAL A 47 -7.38 18.63 -24.40
C VAL A 47 -7.51 19.14 -25.85
N PRO A 48 -6.45 19.11 -26.67
CA PRO A 48 -6.50 19.60 -28.05
C PRO A 48 -7.58 18.95 -28.94
N GLU A 49 -8.15 19.74 -29.85
CA GLU A 49 -9.25 19.32 -30.76
C GLU A 49 -8.90 18.07 -31.61
N VAL A 50 -7.62 17.83 -31.89
CA VAL A 50 -7.17 16.64 -32.63
C VAL A 50 -7.56 15.33 -31.92
N PHE A 51 -7.64 15.32 -30.59
CA PHE A 51 -8.07 14.16 -29.80
C PHE A 51 -9.59 14.10 -29.65
N HIS A 52 -10.25 15.22 -29.30
CA HIS A 52 -11.72 15.34 -29.18
C HIS A 52 -12.48 14.95 -30.45
N LYS A 53 -11.81 14.98 -31.60
CA LYS A 53 -12.39 14.56 -32.87
C LYS A 53 -12.75 13.07 -32.88
N TYR A 54 -12.02 12.23 -32.14
CA TYR A 54 -12.17 10.78 -32.15
C TYR A 54 -12.46 10.20 -30.77
N PHE A 55 -11.99 10.84 -29.70
CA PHE A 55 -12.05 10.32 -28.33
C PHE A 55 -12.83 11.24 -27.41
N ASP A 56 -13.58 10.66 -26.49
CA ASP A 56 -14.37 11.37 -25.48
C ASP A 56 -14.02 11.00 -24.05
N ARG A 57 -13.17 9.98 -23.86
CA ARG A 57 -12.74 9.49 -22.54
C ARG A 57 -11.25 9.20 -22.49
N TYR A 58 -10.73 9.17 -21.27
CA TYR A 58 -9.34 8.92 -20.96
C TYR A 58 -9.19 8.02 -19.74
N ALA A 59 -8.20 7.15 -19.79
CA ALA A 59 -7.67 6.39 -18.67
C ALA A 59 -6.16 6.19 -18.86
N TYR A 60 -5.48 5.63 -17.87
CA TYR A 60 -4.08 5.24 -18.00
C TYR A 60 -3.72 4.09 -17.06
N VAL A 61 -2.64 3.38 -17.41
CA VAL A 61 -1.95 2.47 -16.48
C VAL A 61 -0.69 3.18 -15.98
N PRO A 62 -0.49 3.32 -14.65
CA PRO A 62 0.73 3.91 -14.11
C PRO A 62 1.93 3.00 -14.33
N THR A 63 3.08 3.58 -14.66
CA THR A 63 4.37 2.88 -14.57
C THR A 63 4.85 2.88 -13.11
N PRO A 64 5.76 1.96 -12.70
CA PRO A 64 6.29 1.94 -11.34
C PRO A 64 6.90 3.27 -10.85
N ASP A 65 7.37 4.11 -11.78
CA ASP A 65 7.91 5.45 -11.49
C ASP A 65 6.91 6.60 -11.70
N GLY A 66 5.61 6.30 -11.67
CA GLY A 66 4.52 7.29 -11.65
C GLY A 66 4.21 7.96 -13.00
N ARG A 67 4.87 7.56 -14.10
CA ARG A 67 4.50 7.99 -15.46
C ARG A 67 3.32 7.16 -15.97
N ARG A 68 2.88 7.44 -17.21
CA ARG A 68 1.60 6.97 -17.71
C ARG A 68 1.73 6.27 -19.06
N ILE A 69 1.04 5.15 -19.19
CA ILE A 69 0.72 4.51 -20.46
C ILE A 69 -0.74 4.83 -20.74
N HIS A 70 -0.99 5.59 -21.81
CA HIS A 70 -2.26 6.28 -22.00
C HIS A 70 -3.30 5.42 -22.72
N PHE A 71 -4.57 5.67 -22.41
CA PHE A 71 -5.73 5.11 -23.12
C PHE A 71 -6.63 6.26 -23.55
N LEU A 72 -6.83 6.42 -24.85
CA LEU A 72 -7.78 7.37 -25.44
C LEU A 72 -8.95 6.62 -26.04
N VAL A 73 -10.16 6.94 -25.62
CA VAL A 73 -11.32 6.08 -25.84
C VAL A 73 -12.47 6.79 -26.55
N SER A 74 -13.01 6.14 -27.58
CA SER A 74 -14.18 6.58 -28.35
C SER A 74 -15.49 6.29 -27.60
N SER A 75 -16.55 6.99 -27.97
CA SER A 75 -17.84 6.97 -27.26
C SER A 75 -18.57 5.61 -27.22
N GLY A 76 -18.27 4.70 -28.16
CA GLY A 76 -18.97 3.41 -28.28
C GLY A 76 -18.54 2.34 -27.28
N TRP A 77 -17.48 2.59 -26.50
CA TRP A 77 -16.97 1.66 -25.49
C TRP A 77 -17.78 1.72 -24.19
N THR A 78 -18.08 0.57 -23.58
CA THR A 78 -18.59 0.55 -22.20
C THR A 78 -17.44 0.75 -21.20
N ARG A 79 -17.74 1.12 -19.95
CA ARG A 79 -16.69 1.24 -18.91
C ARG A 79 -16.07 -0.12 -18.61
N ASP A 80 -16.85 -1.19 -18.63
CA ASP A 80 -16.39 -2.56 -18.36
C ASP A 80 -15.40 -3.05 -19.44
N GLN A 81 -15.63 -2.70 -20.71
CA GLN A 81 -14.67 -2.98 -21.79
C GLN A 81 -13.36 -2.18 -21.63
N ILE A 82 -13.45 -0.95 -21.15
CA ILE A 82 -12.25 -0.12 -20.88
C ILE A 82 -11.44 -0.75 -19.73
N LYS A 83 -12.11 -1.14 -18.65
CA LYS A 83 -11.49 -1.85 -17.51
C LYS A 83 -10.82 -3.16 -17.96
N HIS A 84 -11.47 -3.95 -18.82
CA HIS A 84 -10.86 -5.16 -19.37
C HIS A 84 -9.54 -4.86 -20.11
N GLY A 85 -9.51 -3.81 -20.94
CA GLY A 85 -8.28 -3.38 -21.60
C GLY A 85 -7.18 -2.92 -20.63
N LEU A 86 -7.54 -2.20 -19.56
CA LEU A 86 -6.60 -1.80 -18.50
C LEU A 86 -6.02 -3.02 -17.77
N ASN A 87 -6.89 -3.94 -17.36
CA ASN A 87 -6.52 -5.18 -16.67
C ASN A 87 -5.54 -6.05 -17.50
N VAL A 88 -5.75 -6.15 -18.81
CA VAL A 88 -4.84 -6.90 -19.70
C VAL A 88 -3.48 -6.21 -19.81
N MET A 89 -3.43 -4.87 -19.86
CA MET A 89 -2.17 -4.11 -19.85
C MET A 89 -1.40 -4.31 -18.55
N GLU A 90 -2.09 -4.20 -17.42
CA GLU A 90 -1.50 -4.45 -16.10
C GLU A 90 -0.97 -5.88 -15.99
N HIS A 91 -1.72 -6.86 -16.48
CA HIS A 91 -1.29 -8.25 -16.48
C HIS A 91 -0.02 -8.51 -17.29
N LEU A 92 0.03 -7.99 -18.52
CA LEU A 92 1.20 -8.21 -19.38
C LEU A 92 2.44 -7.47 -18.87
N LEU A 93 2.26 -6.37 -18.10
CA LEU A 93 3.31 -5.62 -17.43
C LEU A 93 3.60 -6.07 -15.99
N ALA A 94 2.80 -6.96 -15.41
CA ALA A 94 3.05 -7.50 -14.08
C ALA A 94 4.28 -8.40 -14.08
N ASP A 95 5.10 -8.28 -13.04
CA ASP A 95 6.30 -9.08 -12.88
C ASP A 95 5.96 -10.57 -12.73
N HIS A 96 6.84 -11.40 -13.27
CA HIS A 96 6.82 -12.85 -13.14
C HIS A 96 8.18 -13.28 -12.58
N PRO A 97 8.35 -13.26 -11.24
CA PRO A 97 9.61 -13.55 -10.58
C PRO A 97 10.17 -14.92 -10.97
N GLY A 98 11.48 -14.98 -11.16
CA GLY A 98 12.23 -16.18 -11.58
C GLY A 98 12.11 -16.51 -13.07
N SER A 99 11.36 -15.72 -13.85
CA SER A 99 11.27 -15.89 -15.30
C SER A 99 12.45 -15.21 -16.04
N VAL A 100 12.66 -15.57 -17.31
CA VAL A 100 13.84 -15.10 -18.06
C VAL A 100 13.70 -13.64 -18.51
N TYR A 101 12.48 -13.21 -18.82
CA TYR A 101 12.16 -11.92 -19.42
C TYR A 101 11.11 -11.13 -18.65
N GLY A 102 10.41 -11.76 -17.72
CA GLY A 102 9.34 -11.14 -16.94
C GLY A 102 9.70 -10.86 -15.49
N ASP A 103 10.92 -11.17 -15.02
CA ASP A 103 11.34 -11.03 -13.62
C ASP A 103 11.15 -9.61 -13.07
N ASP A 104 11.53 -8.61 -13.87
CA ASP A 104 11.30 -7.18 -13.61
C ASP A 104 10.97 -6.49 -14.94
N LYS A 105 9.73 -6.01 -15.06
CA LYS A 105 9.20 -5.33 -16.24
C LYS A 105 9.12 -3.82 -16.06
N SER A 106 9.62 -3.27 -14.95
CA SER A 106 9.64 -1.81 -14.71
C SER A 106 10.35 -1.06 -15.84
N GLY A 107 11.47 -1.60 -16.35
CA GLY A 107 12.21 -1.05 -17.48
C GLY A 107 11.42 -1.04 -18.80
N ILE A 108 10.54 -2.03 -19.01
CA ILE A 108 9.64 -2.11 -20.18
C ILE A 108 8.59 -1.01 -20.08
N ALA A 109 7.91 -0.91 -18.92
CA ALA A 109 6.89 0.10 -18.67
C ALA A 109 7.47 1.52 -18.78
N ALA A 110 8.66 1.75 -18.22
CA ALA A 110 9.41 3.00 -18.35
C ALA A 110 9.68 3.37 -19.82
N ALA A 111 10.13 2.41 -20.63
CA ALA A 111 10.38 2.62 -22.04
C ALA A 111 9.11 2.95 -22.84
N MET A 112 7.96 2.37 -22.46
CA MET A 112 6.66 2.70 -23.05
C MET A 112 6.26 4.15 -22.72
N ALA A 113 6.37 4.56 -21.47
CA ALA A 113 6.07 5.93 -21.05
C ALA A 113 6.98 6.98 -21.73
N ASP A 114 8.29 6.72 -21.82
CA ASP A 114 9.25 7.59 -22.53
C ASP A 114 8.86 7.82 -24.00
N ARG A 115 8.19 6.84 -24.60
CA ARG A 115 7.75 6.86 -25.99
C ARG A 115 6.30 7.29 -26.15
N LYS A 116 5.62 7.66 -25.06
CA LYS A 116 4.20 8.05 -25.06
C LYS A 116 3.30 6.97 -25.67
N ALA A 117 3.58 5.72 -25.29
CA ALA A 117 2.78 4.57 -25.68
C ALA A 117 1.32 4.82 -25.29
N THR A 118 0.42 4.68 -26.27
CA THR A 118 -0.99 5.01 -26.14
C THR A 118 -1.84 3.96 -26.83
N MET A 119 -2.74 3.33 -26.08
CA MET A 119 -3.84 2.59 -26.68
C MET A 119 -4.90 3.57 -27.19
N VAL A 120 -5.33 3.40 -28.43
CA VAL A 120 -6.42 4.18 -29.04
C VAL A 120 -7.61 3.28 -29.34
N PHE A 121 -8.69 3.48 -28.59
CA PHE A 121 -9.86 2.63 -28.61
C PHE A 121 -10.88 3.21 -29.59
N PHE A 122 -11.12 2.50 -30.70
CA PHE A 122 -12.08 2.88 -31.74
C PHE A 122 -13.34 2.00 -31.68
N ASP A 123 -14.47 2.53 -32.13
CA ASP A 123 -15.73 1.78 -32.11
C ASP A 123 -15.73 0.64 -33.14
N ASN A 124 -15.03 0.82 -34.27
CA ASN A 124 -14.91 -0.16 -35.34
C ASN A 124 -13.76 0.20 -36.30
N GLU A 125 -13.46 -0.72 -37.24
CA GLU A 125 -12.39 -0.54 -38.22
C GLU A 125 -12.57 0.68 -39.16
N PRO A 126 -13.76 0.98 -39.72
CA PRO A 126 -13.98 2.21 -40.47
C PRO A 126 -13.58 3.50 -39.74
N ASP A 127 -13.91 3.62 -38.45
CA ASP A 127 -13.58 4.80 -37.64
C ASP A 127 -12.07 4.90 -37.41
N MET A 128 -11.40 3.79 -37.11
CA MET A 128 -9.93 3.73 -37.03
C MET A 128 -9.29 4.14 -38.36
N ARG A 129 -9.71 3.53 -39.49
CA ARG A 129 -9.16 3.86 -40.81
C ARG A 129 -9.39 5.32 -41.18
N GLN A 130 -10.54 5.89 -40.77
CA GLN A 130 -10.80 7.31 -40.95
C GLN A 130 -9.78 8.14 -40.18
N ALA A 131 -9.60 7.91 -38.87
CA ALA A 131 -8.67 8.64 -38.04
C ALA A 131 -7.22 8.57 -38.56
N MET A 132 -6.78 7.38 -38.97
CA MET A 132 -5.46 7.17 -39.58
C MET A 132 -5.33 7.91 -40.92
N SER A 133 -6.34 7.85 -41.79
CA SER A 133 -6.32 8.53 -43.09
C SER A 133 -6.38 10.06 -43.00
N GLU A 134 -6.99 10.57 -41.93
CA GLU A 134 -7.09 11.99 -41.62
C GLU A 134 -5.84 12.53 -40.91
N GLY A 135 -4.83 11.67 -40.70
CA GLY A 135 -3.48 12.03 -40.26
C GLY A 135 -3.31 12.13 -38.75
N LEU A 136 -4.12 11.41 -37.95
CA LEU A 136 -3.97 11.41 -36.49
C LEU A 136 -2.54 11.04 -36.02
N PRO A 137 -1.87 9.98 -36.54
CA PRO A 137 -0.49 9.66 -36.15
C PRO A 137 0.53 10.72 -36.58
N ASP A 138 0.30 11.37 -37.72
CA ASP A 138 1.20 12.42 -38.24
C ASP A 138 1.00 13.77 -37.52
N ALA A 139 -0.11 13.93 -36.79
CA ALA A 139 -0.49 15.17 -36.10
C ALA A 139 -0.11 15.19 -34.62
N THR A 140 0.24 14.05 -34.02
CA THR A 140 0.47 13.90 -32.58
C THR A 140 1.83 13.26 -32.31
N ASP A 141 2.33 13.39 -31.08
CA ASP A 141 3.58 12.77 -30.66
C ASP A 141 3.38 11.42 -29.95
N LEU A 142 2.20 10.82 -30.09
CA LEU A 142 1.84 9.57 -29.43
C LEU A 142 2.30 8.37 -30.25
N SER A 143 2.72 7.35 -29.53
CA SER A 143 3.04 6.03 -30.05
C SER A 143 1.81 5.14 -29.94
N MET A 144 1.03 5.04 -31.02
CA MET A 144 -0.33 4.50 -30.97
C MET A 144 -0.40 3.02 -31.36
N GLN A 145 -1.25 2.27 -30.66
CA GLN A 145 -1.78 0.97 -31.07
C GLN A 145 -3.30 0.97 -30.91
N ASP A 146 -4.02 0.46 -31.91
CA ASP A 146 -5.49 0.45 -31.88
C ASP A 146 -6.08 -0.80 -31.22
N LEU A 147 -7.27 -0.64 -30.65
CA LEU A 147 -8.14 -1.72 -30.23
C LEU A 147 -9.59 -1.35 -30.57
N ARG A 148 -10.40 -2.35 -30.94
CA ARG A 148 -11.76 -2.15 -31.47
C ARG A 148 -12.82 -2.66 -30.50
N ALA A 149 -13.89 -1.90 -30.30
CA ALA A 149 -14.95 -2.22 -29.32
C ALA A 149 -15.63 -3.57 -29.60
N ASN A 150 -15.72 -3.96 -30.88
CA ASN A 150 -16.35 -5.21 -31.31
C ASN A 150 -15.41 -6.44 -31.23
N GLU A 151 -14.25 -6.29 -30.58
CA GLU A 151 -13.25 -7.35 -30.37
C GLU A 151 -12.63 -7.26 -28.96
N CYS A 152 -13.34 -6.65 -28.01
CA CYS A 152 -12.91 -6.55 -26.62
C CYS A 152 -14.13 -6.79 -25.72
N PRO A 153 -14.61 -8.04 -25.63
CA PRO A 153 -15.74 -8.37 -24.77
C PRO A 153 -15.33 -8.25 -23.29
N ALA A 154 -16.19 -7.71 -22.43
CA ALA A 154 -15.88 -7.50 -21.02
C ALA A 154 -16.28 -8.72 -20.17
N PRO A 155 -15.45 -9.19 -19.22
CA PRO A 155 -15.82 -10.27 -18.30
C PRO A 155 -17.20 -10.10 -17.69
N GLY A 156 -18.05 -11.12 -17.78
CA GLY A 156 -19.43 -11.10 -17.27
C GLY A 156 -20.49 -10.58 -18.25
N ASP A 157 -20.12 -9.88 -19.32
CA ASP A 157 -21.08 -9.46 -20.34
C ASP A 157 -21.56 -10.64 -21.22
N ALA A 158 -22.66 -10.44 -21.96
CA ALA A 158 -23.24 -11.49 -22.79
C ALA A 158 -22.33 -11.98 -23.94
N ASP A 159 -21.44 -11.11 -24.45
CA ASP A 159 -20.50 -11.44 -25.51
C ASP A 159 -19.37 -12.33 -24.95
N TYR A 160 -18.76 -11.91 -23.84
CA TYR A 160 -17.72 -12.61 -23.14
C TYR A 160 -18.18 -13.99 -22.68
N MET A 161 -19.35 -14.06 -22.05
CA MET A 161 -19.96 -15.29 -21.54
C MET A 161 -20.39 -16.23 -22.68
N GLY A 162 -20.85 -15.66 -23.80
CA GLY A 162 -21.18 -16.43 -25.00
C GLY A 162 -19.96 -16.83 -25.84
N HIS A 163 -18.80 -16.23 -25.58
CA HIS A 163 -17.64 -16.27 -26.46
C HIS A 163 -18.05 -15.94 -27.91
N VAL A 164 -18.78 -14.84 -28.08
CA VAL A 164 -19.39 -14.47 -29.37
C VAL A 164 -18.33 -13.88 -30.29
N THR A 165 -17.64 -12.84 -29.84
CA THR A 165 -16.53 -12.18 -30.53
C THR A 165 -15.17 -12.63 -30.01
N ARG A 166 -14.14 -12.37 -30.80
CA ARG A 166 -12.74 -12.53 -30.40
C ARG A 166 -12.42 -11.51 -29.29
N ASP A 167 -11.64 -11.92 -28.30
CA ASP A 167 -10.98 -11.00 -27.39
C ASP A 167 -9.56 -10.67 -27.91
N ALA A 168 -9.45 -9.56 -28.64
CA ALA A 168 -8.20 -9.07 -29.24
C ALA A 168 -7.37 -8.23 -28.26
N ALA A 169 -7.87 -7.94 -27.04
CA ALA A 169 -7.18 -7.08 -26.09
C ALA A 169 -5.75 -7.56 -25.81
N TYR A 170 -5.55 -8.88 -25.65
CA TYR A 170 -4.24 -9.48 -25.36
C TYR A 170 -3.23 -9.28 -26.49
N GLU A 171 -3.62 -9.56 -27.74
CA GLU A 171 -2.75 -9.38 -28.91
C GLU A 171 -2.41 -7.90 -29.15
N GLU A 172 -3.40 -7.01 -29.14
CA GLU A 172 -3.17 -5.61 -29.48
C GLU A 172 -2.39 -4.87 -28.38
N ILE A 173 -2.66 -5.17 -27.11
CA ILE A 173 -1.87 -4.62 -26.01
C ILE A 173 -0.44 -5.18 -26.04
N TRP A 174 -0.28 -6.46 -26.37
CA TRP A 174 1.04 -7.04 -26.61
C TRP A 174 1.79 -6.29 -27.72
N HIS A 175 1.13 -5.90 -28.81
CA HIS A 175 1.77 -5.12 -29.88
C HIS A 175 2.32 -3.79 -29.37
N LEU A 176 1.57 -3.07 -28.53
CA LEU A 176 2.03 -1.83 -27.91
C LEU A 176 3.24 -2.06 -26.99
N ILE A 177 3.16 -3.06 -26.09
CA ILE A 177 4.22 -3.42 -25.15
C ILE A 177 5.48 -3.84 -25.91
N HIS A 178 5.32 -4.64 -26.96
CA HIS A 178 6.42 -5.08 -27.78
C HIS A 178 7.15 -3.90 -28.44
N ASP A 179 6.43 -3.06 -29.17
CA ASP A 179 7.07 -2.04 -30.01
C ASP A 179 7.69 -0.90 -29.22
N TYR A 180 7.07 -0.52 -28.10
CA TYR A 180 7.48 0.65 -27.32
C TYR A 180 8.15 0.29 -25.99
N GLY A 181 7.98 -0.94 -25.49
CA GLY A 181 8.60 -1.43 -24.26
C GLY A 181 9.73 -2.44 -24.51
N ILE A 182 9.41 -3.61 -25.05
CA ILE A 182 10.34 -4.77 -25.17
C ILE A 182 11.41 -4.52 -26.22
N LYS A 183 11.04 -4.13 -27.44
CA LYS A 183 11.96 -3.91 -28.55
C LYS A 183 13.13 -2.96 -28.22
N PRO A 184 12.92 -1.84 -27.49
CA PRO A 184 14.03 -0.99 -27.07
C PRO A 184 14.83 -1.50 -25.86
N THR A 185 14.31 -2.43 -25.06
CA THR A 185 14.90 -2.82 -23.75
C THR A 185 15.47 -4.24 -23.73
N LEU A 186 14.79 -5.21 -24.36
CA LEU A 186 15.08 -6.65 -24.29
C LEU A 186 15.57 -7.21 -25.63
N THR A 187 16.74 -6.77 -26.07
CA THR A 187 17.34 -7.23 -27.36
C THR A 187 17.55 -8.74 -27.46
N SER A 188 17.79 -9.44 -26.34
CA SER A 188 17.89 -10.91 -26.28
C SER A 188 16.55 -11.58 -26.60
N MET A 189 15.47 -11.14 -25.95
CA MET A 189 14.12 -11.64 -26.21
C MET A 189 13.73 -11.46 -27.69
N ILE A 190 14.02 -10.30 -28.28
CA ILE A 190 13.75 -10.03 -29.70
C ILE A 190 14.46 -11.02 -30.63
N ALA A 191 15.69 -11.43 -30.30
CA ALA A 191 16.42 -12.42 -31.09
C ALA A 191 15.82 -13.83 -30.95
N GLU A 192 15.35 -14.20 -29.77
CA GLU A 192 14.68 -15.48 -29.53
C GLU A 192 13.28 -15.53 -30.13
N MET A 193 12.52 -14.44 -30.09
CA MET A 193 11.24 -14.28 -30.79
C MET A 193 11.39 -14.55 -32.29
N ARG A 194 12.43 -13.98 -32.92
CA ARG A 194 12.74 -14.25 -34.34
C ARG A 194 13.04 -15.73 -34.57
N THR A 195 13.87 -16.32 -33.73
CA THR A 195 14.26 -17.74 -33.83
C THR A 195 13.04 -18.66 -33.71
N ALA A 196 12.16 -18.41 -32.74
CA ALA A 196 10.95 -19.19 -32.53
C ALA A 196 9.93 -19.00 -33.67
N ASN A 197 9.73 -17.76 -34.15
CA ASN A 197 8.88 -17.47 -35.29
C ASN A 197 9.36 -18.20 -36.56
N ASP A 198 10.67 -18.17 -36.85
CA ASP A 198 11.24 -18.85 -38.01
C ASP A 198 11.01 -20.37 -37.94
N GLU A 199 11.21 -20.97 -36.76
CA GLU A 199 10.93 -22.39 -36.52
C GLU A 199 9.44 -22.71 -36.71
N ALA A 200 8.54 -21.90 -36.14
CA ALA A 200 7.10 -22.05 -36.28
C ALA A 200 6.68 -21.92 -37.76
N ALA A 201 7.27 -21.01 -38.52
CA ALA A 201 7.00 -20.84 -39.94
C ALA A 201 7.33 -22.12 -40.74
N THR A 202 8.39 -22.85 -40.36
CA THR A 202 8.70 -24.15 -40.99
C THR A 202 7.61 -25.21 -40.75
N LYS A 203 6.85 -25.07 -39.66
CA LYS A 203 5.73 -25.94 -39.28
C LYS A 203 4.38 -25.47 -39.84
N GLY A 204 4.37 -24.35 -40.55
CA GLY A 204 3.19 -23.81 -41.22
C GLY A 204 2.51 -22.64 -40.52
N TRP A 205 3.13 -22.04 -39.49
CA TRP A 205 2.72 -20.73 -38.99
C TRP A 205 2.91 -19.66 -40.06
N TYR A 206 2.00 -18.69 -40.12
CA TYR A 206 2.13 -17.48 -40.92
C TYR A 206 1.25 -16.38 -40.36
N ALA A 207 1.78 -15.17 -40.23
CA ALA A 207 0.98 -13.98 -39.94
C ALA A 207 0.32 -13.44 -41.22
N TRP A 208 -0.72 -12.64 -41.06
CA TRP A 208 -1.34 -11.90 -42.16
C TRP A 208 -0.80 -10.46 -42.22
N PRO A 209 -0.50 -9.91 -43.41
CA PRO A 209 -0.53 -10.56 -44.73
C PRO A 209 0.65 -11.52 -44.98
N ARG A 210 0.37 -12.63 -45.66
CA ARG A 210 1.24 -13.82 -45.83
C ARG A 210 2.58 -13.58 -46.55
N ASP A 211 2.79 -12.40 -47.11
CA ASP A 211 3.84 -12.13 -48.09
C ASP A 211 5.11 -11.49 -47.49
N VAL A 212 5.21 -11.37 -46.15
CA VAL A 212 6.35 -10.72 -45.47
C VAL A 212 6.84 -11.52 -44.23
N PRO A 213 7.48 -12.70 -44.40
CA PRO A 213 7.84 -13.58 -43.27
C PRO A 213 8.82 -12.97 -42.24
N ASP A 214 9.64 -12.00 -42.65
CA ASP A 214 10.73 -11.43 -41.83
C ASP A 214 10.24 -10.40 -40.76
N ASP A 215 8.96 -10.04 -40.76
CA ASP A 215 8.44 -8.86 -40.03
C ASP A 215 7.39 -9.14 -38.93
N HIS A 216 7.06 -10.41 -38.64
CA HIS A 216 5.98 -10.73 -37.70
C HIS A 216 6.33 -11.54 -36.42
N PRO A 217 7.55 -11.48 -35.84
CA PRO A 217 7.75 -12.03 -34.49
C PRO A 217 6.78 -11.44 -33.45
N ASN A 218 6.29 -10.23 -33.66
CA ASN A 218 5.31 -9.58 -32.80
C ASN A 218 3.95 -10.28 -32.84
N GLU A 219 3.35 -10.39 -34.04
CA GLU A 219 2.10 -11.13 -34.30
C GLU A 219 2.17 -12.58 -33.83
N TYR A 220 3.34 -13.21 -34.04
CA TYR A 220 3.57 -14.57 -33.58
C TYR A 220 3.39 -14.67 -32.07
N VAL A 221 4.03 -13.81 -31.29
CA VAL A 221 3.87 -13.85 -29.83
C VAL A 221 2.47 -13.42 -29.39
N GLY A 222 1.80 -12.51 -30.11
CA GLY A 222 0.37 -12.22 -29.91
C GLY A 222 -0.46 -13.50 -30.00
N ALA A 223 -0.30 -14.26 -31.07
CA ALA A 223 -0.94 -15.57 -31.22
C ALA A 223 -0.53 -16.56 -30.13
N LEU A 224 0.73 -16.56 -29.68
CA LEU A 224 1.17 -17.42 -28.58
C LEU A 224 0.43 -17.08 -27.27
N ILE A 225 0.31 -15.81 -26.89
CA ILE A 225 -0.38 -15.35 -25.68
C ILE A 225 -1.86 -15.73 -25.73
N ASP A 226 -2.50 -15.45 -26.86
CA ASP A 226 -3.89 -15.79 -27.14
C ASP A 226 -4.18 -17.29 -26.93
N ASN A 227 -3.24 -18.17 -27.30
CA ASN A 227 -3.39 -19.61 -27.10
C ASN A 227 -2.93 -20.06 -25.71
N TYR A 228 -1.98 -19.37 -25.09
CA TYR A 228 -1.48 -19.71 -23.76
C TYR A 228 -2.53 -19.50 -22.68
N TYR A 229 -3.43 -18.53 -22.84
CA TYR A 229 -4.62 -18.37 -22.00
C TYR A 229 -5.89 -18.94 -22.64
N ASP A 230 -5.73 -19.86 -23.62
CA ASP A 230 -6.80 -20.63 -24.26
C ASP A 230 -7.96 -19.78 -24.84
N LEU A 231 -7.71 -18.52 -25.21
CA LEU A 231 -8.70 -17.62 -25.82
C LEU A 231 -9.22 -18.13 -27.16
N TRP A 232 -8.47 -19.02 -27.82
CA TRP A 232 -8.80 -19.60 -29.12
C TRP A 232 -9.06 -21.11 -29.10
N THR A 233 -8.99 -21.76 -27.93
CA THR A 233 -9.21 -23.21 -27.83
C THR A 233 -10.58 -23.61 -28.36
N VAL A 234 -11.56 -22.76 -28.09
CA VAL A 234 -12.83 -22.74 -28.79
C VAL A 234 -12.86 -21.48 -29.64
N PRO A 235 -13.13 -21.56 -30.96
CA PRO A 235 -13.20 -20.36 -31.79
C PRO A 235 -14.33 -19.42 -31.38
N PRO A 236 -14.20 -18.09 -31.59
CA PRO A 236 -15.34 -17.19 -31.51
C PRO A 236 -16.39 -17.54 -32.58
N THR A 237 -17.62 -17.05 -32.40
CA THR A 237 -18.69 -17.27 -33.40
C THR A 237 -18.75 -16.19 -34.47
N VAL A 238 -18.28 -14.99 -34.15
CA VAL A 238 -18.32 -13.80 -34.99
C VAL A 238 -16.92 -13.19 -35.09
N TYR A 239 -16.55 -12.78 -36.30
CA TYR A 239 -15.33 -12.01 -36.57
C TYR A 239 -15.66 -10.87 -37.53
N GLU A 240 -15.24 -9.65 -37.20
CA GLU A 240 -15.52 -8.43 -37.99
C GLU A 240 -17.00 -8.27 -38.41
N GLY A 241 -17.92 -8.64 -37.52
CA GLY A 241 -19.37 -8.48 -37.73
C GLY A 241 -20.02 -9.53 -38.65
N ARG A 242 -19.32 -10.62 -38.99
CA ARG A 242 -19.89 -11.79 -39.70
C ARG A 242 -19.71 -13.07 -38.90
N ASP A 243 -20.60 -14.04 -39.12
CA ASP A 243 -20.44 -15.39 -38.59
C ASP A 243 -19.17 -16.04 -39.16
N ILE A 244 -18.48 -16.82 -38.33
CA ILE A 244 -17.35 -17.66 -38.72
C ILE A 244 -17.90 -19.01 -39.18
N GLU A 245 -17.54 -19.42 -40.39
CA GLU A 245 -17.98 -20.72 -40.92
C GLU A 245 -17.14 -21.86 -40.32
N PRO A 246 -17.72 -23.05 -40.06
CA PRO A 246 -17.03 -24.14 -39.36
C PRO A 246 -15.74 -24.65 -40.03
N ASP A 247 -15.55 -24.39 -41.33
CA ASP A 247 -14.36 -24.79 -42.09
C ASP A 247 -13.28 -23.71 -42.18
N GLU A 248 -13.53 -22.50 -41.67
CA GLU A 248 -12.55 -21.41 -41.64
C GLU A 248 -11.45 -21.63 -40.59
N ILE A 249 -11.73 -22.42 -39.55
CA ILE A 249 -10.77 -22.74 -38.48
C ILE A 249 -10.69 -24.27 -38.34
N PRO A 250 -9.64 -24.91 -38.91
CA PRO A 250 -9.44 -26.35 -38.77
C PRO A 250 -9.30 -26.80 -37.32
N GLU A 251 -9.77 -28.02 -37.00
CA GLU A 251 -9.65 -28.60 -35.67
C GLU A 251 -8.20 -28.61 -35.17
N GLY A 252 -7.97 -28.09 -33.96
CA GLY A 252 -6.65 -27.99 -33.34
C GLY A 252 -5.77 -26.86 -33.88
N TYR A 253 -6.34 -25.92 -34.65
CA TYR A 253 -5.73 -24.67 -35.07
C TYR A 253 -6.47 -23.47 -34.48
N SER A 254 -5.78 -22.34 -34.39
CA SER A 254 -6.36 -21.03 -34.06
C SER A 254 -6.07 -20.00 -35.16
N HIS A 255 -6.58 -18.78 -35.01
CA HIS A 255 -6.33 -17.65 -35.91
C HIS A 255 -6.60 -18.00 -37.38
N PHE A 256 -7.80 -18.54 -37.69
CA PHE A 256 -8.18 -18.91 -39.07
C PHE A 256 -7.21 -19.92 -39.74
N GLY A 257 -6.68 -20.86 -38.95
CA GLY A 257 -5.76 -21.88 -39.43
C GLY A 257 -4.30 -21.40 -39.57
N GLN A 258 -3.96 -20.23 -39.03
CA GLN A 258 -2.60 -19.70 -39.05
C GLN A 258 -1.72 -20.39 -38.01
N TYR A 259 -2.21 -20.56 -36.78
CA TYR A 259 -1.43 -21.16 -35.69
C TYR A 259 -1.85 -22.61 -35.42
N PHE A 260 -0.88 -23.51 -35.38
CA PHE A 260 -1.10 -24.95 -35.41
C PHE A 260 -1.21 -25.62 -34.03
N ALA A 261 -0.93 -24.90 -32.92
CA ALA A 261 -1.05 -25.47 -31.58
C ALA A 261 -2.51 -25.42 -31.08
N GLY A 262 -3.18 -24.27 -31.23
CA GLY A 262 -4.61 -24.10 -31.00
C GLY A 262 -5.08 -24.16 -29.55
N SER A 263 -4.18 -24.38 -28.58
CA SER A 263 -4.45 -24.39 -27.13
C SER A 263 -3.13 -24.42 -26.36
N ARG A 264 -3.16 -23.98 -25.09
CA ARG A 264 -2.02 -24.02 -24.18
C ARG A 264 -1.44 -25.43 -24.03
N ALA A 265 -2.33 -26.42 -23.85
CA ALA A 265 -1.95 -27.81 -23.64
C ALA A 265 -1.15 -28.41 -24.82
N ALA A 266 -1.38 -27.92 -26.03
CA ALA A 266 -0.71 -28.41 -27.23
C ALA A 266 0.61 -27.68 -27.55
N MET A 267 0.86 -26.50 -26.97
CA MET A 267 2.05 -25.70 -27.24
C MET A 267 3.37 -26.41 -26.90
N PRO A 268 3.56 -27.08 -25.73
CA PRO A 268 4.83 -27.73 -25.41
C PRO A 268 5.28 -28.80 -26.40
N GLU A 269 4.33 -29.51 -27.03
CA GLU A 269 4.63 -30.53 -28.03
C GLU A 269 4.82 -29.92 -29.44
N LYS A 270 3.87 -29.09 -29.86
CA LYS A 270 3.85 -28.59 -31.24
C LYS A 270 4.80 -27.41 -31.45
N ASP A 271 4.94 -26.55 -30.44
CA ASP A 271 5.70 -25.31 -30.49
C ASP A 271 6.48 -25.01 -29.18
N PRO A 272 7.48 -25.85 -28.85
CA PRO A 272 8.22 -25.71 -27.59
C PRO A 272 9.00 -24.40 -27.46
N LEU A 273 9.42 -23.79 -28.58
CA LEU A 273 10.13 -22.50 -28.54
C LEU A 273 9.16 -21.35 -28.27
N GLY A 274 7.98 -21.34 -28.92
CA GLY A 274 6.93 -20.39 -28.60
C GLY A 274 6.46 -20.53 -27.15
N TYR A 275 6.23 -21.75 -26.68
CA TYR A 275 5.86 -22.01 -25.30
C TYR A 275 6.90 -21.45 -24.31
N ALA A 276 8.19 -21.74 -24.53
CA ALA A 276 9.27 -21.25 -23.68
C ALA A 276 9.35 -19.72 -23.65
N LEU A 277 9.12 -19.04 -24.78
CA LEU A 277 9.09 -17.58 -24.86
C LEU A 277 7.98 -16.99 -23.99
N VAL A 278 6.74 -17.48 -24.15
CA VAL A 278 5.61 -16.95 -23.38
C VAL A 278 5.76 -17.23 -21.90
N THR A 279 6.13 -18.46 -21.50
CA THR A 279 6.40 -18.79 -20.09
C THR A 279 7.61 -18.05 -19.51
N GLY A 280 8.53 -17.60 -20.38
CA GLY A 280 9.66 -16.79 -19.97
C GLY A 280 9.28 -15.34 -19.69
N PHE A 281 8.08 -14.89 -20.06
CA PHE A 281 7.63 -13.50 -19.93
C PHE A 281 6.39 -13.34 -19.05
N VAL A 282 5.44 -14.27 -19.09
CA VAL A 282 4.20 -14.21 -18.29
C VAL A 282 3.96 -15.51 -17.52
N GLY A 283 3.35 -15.37 -16.35
CA GLY A 283 3.01 -16.47 -15.46
C GLY A 283 1.83 -17.30 -15.97
N PRO A 284 1.58 -18.47 -15.35
CA PRO A 284 0.54 -19.38 -15.78
C PRO A 284 -0.90 -18.91 -15.54
N HIS A 285 -1.08 -17.84 -14.77
CA HIS A 285 -2.39 -17.30 -14.40
C HIS A 285 -2.47 -15.82 -14.76
N LEU A 286 -3.69 -15.36 -15.01
CA LEU A 286 -4.02 -13.96 -15.16
C LEU A 286 -3.93 -13.29 -13.78
N THR A 287 -3.24 -12.17 -13.69
CA THR A 287 -2.83 -11.53 -12.42
C THR A 287 -3.74 -10.38 -11.99
N TYR A 288 -4.80 -10.10 -12.74
CA TYR A 288 -5.77 -9.05 -12.44
C TYR A 288 -7.06 -9.64 -11.85
N THR A 289 -7.83 -8.78 -11.18
CA THR A 289 -9.17 -9.09 -10.67
C THR A 289 -10.22 -8.48 -11.60
N PRO A 290 -10.91 -9.26 -12.45
CA PRO A 290 -12.05 -8.75 -13.21
C PRO A 290 -13.18 -8.37 -12.27
N GLU A 291 -13.67 -7.15 -12.43
CA GLU A 291 -14.94 -6.68 -11.85
C GLU A 291 -16.07 -6.97 -12.85
N LEU A 292 -17.07 -7.75 -12.44
CA LEU A 292 -18.22 -8.04 -13.30
C LEU A 292 -19.17 -6.84 -13.37
N PRO A 293 -19.94 -6.67 -14.47
CA PRO A 293 -20.90 -5.57 -14.63
C PRO A 293 -21.88 -5.45 -13.46
N LEU A 294 -22.28 -4.22 -13.13
CA LEU A 294 -23.20 -3.92 -12.02
C LEU A 294 -24.55 -4.65 -12.11
N ASP A 295 -24.98 -5.00 -13.32
CA ASP A 295 -26.22 -5.71 -13.60
C ASP A 295 -26.02 -7.21 -13.92
N PHE A 296 -24.82 -7.75 -13.64
CA PHE A 296 -24.54 -9.16 -13.78
C PHE A 296 -25.47 -9.98 -12.86
N THR A 297 -25.97 -11.08 -13.40
CA THR A 297 -26.83 -12.02 -12.67
C THR A 297 -26.46 -13.46 -13.03
N GLY A 298 -26.76 -14.40 -12.14
CA GLY A 298 -26.41 -15.81 -12.33
C GLY A 298 -25.04 -16.13 -11.75
N THR A 299 -24.34 -17.10 -12.33
CA THR A 299 -23.06 -17.59 -11.81
C THR A 299 -21.93 -17.35 -12.80
N PHE A 300 -20.88 -16.66 -12.36
CA PHE A 300 -19.62 -16.59 -13.07
C PHE A 300 -18.68 -17.70 -12.56
N SER A 301 -18.19 -18.54 -13.47
CA SER A 301 -17.41 -19.72 -13.16
C SER A 301 -16.00 -19.63 -13.73
N MET A 302 -15.02 -19.87 -12.88
CA MET A 302 -13.62 -20.11 -13.24
C MET A 302 -13.34 -21.60 -13.36
N THR A 303 -14.19 -22.48 -12.81
CA THR A 303 -14.10 -23.93 -13.04
C THR A 303 -14.21 -24.22 -14.54
N PHE A 304 -13.21 -24.90 -15.10
CA PHE A 304 -13.23 -25.36 -16.48
C PHE A 304 -14.40 -26.33 -16.76
N ASP A 305 -15.28 -25.95 -17.67
CA ASP A 305 -16.35 -26.79 -18.22
C ASP A 305 -16.36 -26.68 -19.76
N PRO A 306 -16.06 -27.76 -20.49
CA PRO A 306 -16.02 -27.73 -21.96
C PRO A 306 -17.36 -27.40 -22.63
N GLU A 307 -18.48 -27.52 -21.92
CA GLU A 307 -19.80 -27.14 -22.42
C GLU A 307 -20.10 -25.65 -22.18
N VAL A 308 -19.31 -24.96 -21.36
CA VAL A 308 -19.45 -23.53 -21.03
C VAL A 308 -18.24 -22.77 -21.58
N ARG A 309 -18.39 -22.23 -22.80
CA ARG A 309 -17.28 -21.71 -23.63
C ARG A 309 -16.36 -20.71 -22.93
N TYR A 310 -16.90 -19.78 -22.13
CA TYR A 310 -16.08 -18.76 -21.48
C TYR A 310 -15.15 -19.34 -20.40
N THR A 311 -15.45 -20.53 -19.87
CA THR A 311 -14.60 -21.18 -18.86
C THR A 311 -13.25 -21.65 -19.40
N MET A 312 -13.11 -21.77 -20.73
CA MET A 312 -11.84 -22.02 -21.41
C MET A 312 -10.79 -20.95 -21.09
N LYS A 313 -11.22 -19.69 -20.95
CA LYS A 313 -10.35 -18.56 -20.61
C LYS A 313 -10.35 -18.24 -19.12
N THR A 314 -11.50 -18.30 -18.44
CA THR A 314 -11.58 -17.96 -17.02
C THR A 314 -10.94 -19.00 -16.10
N GLN A 315 -10.67 -20.22 -16.58
CA GLN A 315 -9.86 -21.20 -15.83
C GLN A 315 -8.43 -20.71 -15.51
N HIS A 316 -7.95 -19.68 -16.21
CA HIS A 316 -6.63 -19.10 -15.95
C HIS A 316 -6.69 -17.92 -14.97
N LEU A 317 -7.87 -17.48 -14.53
CA LEU A 317 -8.03 -16.50 -13.47
C LEU A 317 -7.76 -17.15 -12.10
N ARG A 318 -7.42 -16.32 -11.12
CA ARG A 318 -7.49 -16.67 -9.68
C ARG A 318 -8.42 -15.77 -8.90
N ASN A 319 -8.73 -14.59 -9.42
CA ASN A 319 -9.51 -13.60 -8.71
C ASN A 319 -10.73 -13.20 -9.54
N VAL A 320 -11.82 -12.81 -8.88
CA VAL A 320 -12.98 -12.15 -9.51
C VAL A 320 -13.81 -11.41 -8.46
N ALA A 321 -14.35 -10.25 -8.82
CA ALA A 321 -15.21 -9.46 -7.96
C ALA A 321 -16.58 -9.21 -8.62
N LEU A 322 -17.65 -9.41 -7.85
CA LEU A 322 -18.98 -8.94 -8.21
C LEU A 322 -19.10 -7.44 -7.89
N THR A 323 -19.93 -6.74 -8.67
CA THR A 323 -20.30 -5.35 -8.37
C THR A 323 -21.83 -5.21 -8.36
N GLY A 324 -22.34 -4.10 -7.83
CA GLY A 324 -23.78 -3.82 -7.78
C GLY A 324 -24.50 -4.38 -6.56
N ASP A 325 -25.83 -4.37 -6.60
CA ASP A 325 -26.71 -4.74 -5.48
C ASP A 325 -27.60 -5.96 -5.78
N GLY A 326 -27.42 -6.58 -6.96
CA GLY A 326 -28.20 -7.73 -7.40
C GLY A 326 -27.58 -9.06 -7.02
N ASP A 327 -28.43 -10.06 -6.74
CA ASP A 327 -28.00 -11.44 -6.48
C ASP A 327 -27.22 -12.02 -7.67
N ALA A 328 -25.98 -12.38 -7.41
CA ALA A 328 -25.08 -13.07 -8.34
C ALA A 328 -24.15 -14.01 -7.57
N ASN A 329 -23.51 -14.93 -8.27
CA ASN A 329 -22.75 -16.01 -7.66
C ASN A 329 -21.38 -16.14 -8.33
N LEU A 330 -20.40 -16.59 -7.56
CA LEU A 330 -19.05 -16.88 -8.03
C LEU A 330 -18.72 -18.34 -7.78
N ARG A 331 -18.03 -18.95 -8.73
CA ARG A 331 -17.47 -20.29 -8.62
C ARG A 331 -16.01 -20.25 -9.05
N GLY A 332 -15.10 -20.53 -8.15
CA GLY A 332 -13.66 -20.62 -8.40
C GLY A 332 -13.26 -21.88 -9.16
N ASN A 333 -11.96 -22.18 -9.19
CA ASN A 333 -11.34 -23.31 -9.87
C ASN A 333 -10.60 -24.21 -8.86
N ALA A 334 -9.54 -24.90 -9.27
CA ALA A 334 -8.80 -25.82 -8.41
C ALA A 334 -7.48 -25.19 -7.89
N HIS A 335 -7.39 -23.87 -7.91
CA HIS A 335 -6.29 -23.07 -7.40
C HIS A 335 -6.79 -22.17 -6.31
N ASP A 336 -5.89 -21.68 -5.46
CA ASP A 336 -6.16 -20.62 -4.49
C ASP A 336 -6.79 -19.41 -5.20
N ASN A 337 -8.03 -19.09 -4.82
CA ASN A 337 -8.83 -18.05 -5.44
C ASN A 337 -9.20 -16.94 -4.47
N VAL A 338 -9.37 -15.72 -4.99
CA VAL A 338 -9.96 -14.59 -4.26
C VAL A 338 -11.28 -14.23 -4.91
N LEU A 339 -12.39 -14.56 -4.23
CA LEU A 339 -13.75 -14.33 -4.71
C LEU A 339 -14.42 -13.26 -3.86
N SER A 340 -14.75 -12.11 -4.46
CA SER A 340 -15.43 -11.00 -3.77
C SER A 340 -16.87 -10.86 -4.23
N GLY A 341 -17.80 -10.92 -3.28
CA GLY A 341 -19.22 -10.67 -3.43
C GLY A 341 -19.56 -9.20 -3.64
N ASN A 342 -20.86 -8.91 -3.79
CA ASN A 342 -21.39 -7.57 -3.95
C ASN A 342 -22.36 -7.23 -2.81
N ALA A 343 -23.34 -6.34 -3.02
CA ALA A 343 -24.33 -6.01 -1.98
C ALA A 343 -25.62 -6.87 -2.01
N GLY A 344 -25.68 -7.85 -2.93
CA GLY A 344 -26.78 -8.79 -3.07
C GLY A 344 -26.52 -10.09 -2.30
N ALA A 345 -27.47 -11.04 -2.33
CA ALA A 345 -27.22 -12.35 -1.72
C ALA A 345 -26.40 -13.21 -2.70
N ASN A 346 -25.17 -13.54 -2.30
CA ASN A 346 -24.22 -14.28 -3.13
C ASN A 346 -24.04 -15.74 -2.68
N LEU A 347 -23.85 -16.60 -3.67
CA LEU A 347 -23.34 -17.96 -3.49
C LEU A 347 -21.89 -17.99 -3.96
N LEU A 348 -20.97 -18.30 -3.05
CA LEU A 348 -19.53 -18.37 -3.31
C LEU A 348 -19.06 -19.82 -3.16
N GLU A 349 -18.57 -20.41 -4.24
CA GLU A 349 -17.96 -21.75 -4.24
C GLU A 349 -16.48 -21.60 -4.61
N GLY A 350 -15.57 -21.74 -3.63
CA GLY A 350 -14.13 -21.60 -3.86
C GLY A 350 -13.59 -22.63 -4.86
N GLY A 351 -13.98 -23.89 -4.68
CA GLY A 351 -13.57 -24.98 -5.55
C GLY A 351 -12.55 -25.83 -4.83
N GLY A 352 -11.28 -25.81 -5.25
CA GLY A 352 -10.20 -26.42 -4.49
C GLY A 352 -8.96 -25.54 -4.50
N GLY A 353 -8.02 -25.81 -3.60
CA GLY A 353 -7.00 -24.81 -3.24
C GLY A 353 -7.34 -24.24 -1.88
N ASN A 354 -6.66 -23.19 -1.47
CA ASN A 354 -6.98 -22.44 -0.27
C ASN A 354 -7.57 -21.09 -0.70
N ASP A 355 -8.88 -20.92 -0.57
CA ASP A 355 -9.59 -19.80 -1.16
C ASP A 355 -9.90 -18.70 -0.14
N THR A 356 -9.93 -17.44 -0.59
CA THR A 356 -10.44 -16.30 0.16
C THR A 356 -11.80 -15.91 -0.41
N LEU A 357 -12.86 -16.08 0.37
CA LEU A 357 -14.23 -15.78 -0.02
C LEU A 357 -14.76 -14.61 0.81
N ASP A 358 -14.96 -13.46 0.18
CA ASP A 358 -15.60 -12.30 0.81
C ASP A 358 -17.04 -12.19 0.31
N GLY A 359 -18.02 -12.32 1.19
CA GLY A 359 -19.44 -12.21 0.86
C GLY A 359 -19.90 -10.79 0.53
N GLY A 360 -19.22 -9.75 1.02
CA GLY A 360 -19.69 -8.37 0.86
C GLY A 360 -20.85 -8.03 1.79
N GLU A 361 -21.81 -7.23 1.31
CA GLU A 361 -23.08 -7.00 2.03
C GLU A 361 -24.12 -8.00 1.52
N GLY A 362 -24.95 -8.56 2.39
CA GLY A 362 -25.96 -9.50 1.89
C GLY A 362 -26.37 -10.52 2.94
N ASP A 363 -27.02 -11.58 2.46
CA ASP A 363 -27.13 -12.84 3.20
C ASP A 363 -26.39 -13.88 2.34
N ASP A 364 -25.10 -14.02 2.58
CA ASP A 364 -24.18 -14.73 1.70
C ASP A 364 -23.95 -16.17 2.14
N THR A 365 -23.68 -17.03 1.16
CA THR A 365 -23.50 -18.47 1.37
C THR A 365 -22.21 -18.97 0.73
N ALA A 366 -21.26 -19.41 1.56
CA ALA A 366 -20.12 -20.19 1.10
C ALA A 366 -20.54 -21.66 0.90
N VAL A 367 -20.16 -22.25 -0.23
CA VAL A 367 -20.56 -23.61 -0.63
C VAL A 367 -19.37 -24.55 -0.68
N PHE A 368 -19.51 -25.66 0.04
CA PHE A 368 -18.52 -26.72 0.16
C PHE A 368 -19.05 -28.03 -0.42
N SER A 369 -18.18 -28.77 -1.09
CA SER A 369 -18.60 -29.91 -1.93
C SER A 369 -18.84 -31.21 -1.14
N GLY A 370 -18.41 -31.26 0.13
CA GLY A 370 -18.48 -32.41 1.02
C GLY A 370 -19.49 -32.32 2.16
N PRO A 371 -19.68 -33.39 2.95
CA PRO A 371 -20.53 -33.36 4.14
C PRO A 371 -19.87 -32.57 5.29
N ALA A 372 -20.66 -31.89 6.13
CA ALA A 372 -20.16 -31.00 7.18
C ALA A 372 -19.19 -31.68 8.17
N ALA A 373 -19.34 -32.99 8.39
CA ALA A 373 -18.47 -33.78 9.26
C ALA A 373 -17.01 -33.89 8.77
N ASP A 374 -16.73 -33.54 7.51
CA ASP A 374 -15.39 -33.54 6.95
C ASP A 374 -14.65 -32.21 7.17
N TYR A 375 -15.33 -31.17 7.67
CA TYR A 375 -14.78 -29.82 7.79
C TYR A 375 -14.60 -29.41 9.25
N GLU A 376 -13.52 -28.69 9.50
CA GLU A 376 -13.28 -27.95 10.74
C GLU A 376 -13.54 -26.47 10.47
N VAL A 377 -14.39 -25.85 11.29
CA VAL A 377 -14.71 -24.42 11.19
C VAL A 377 -14.10 -23.73 12.40
N ALA A 378 -13.17 -22.80 12.17
CA ALA A 378 -12.52 -22.02 13.22
C ALA A 378 -12.71 -20.52 12.96
N THR A 379 -12.84 -19.75 14.03
CA THR A 379 -12.82 -18.28 13.93
C THR A 379 -11.37 -17.82 14.01
N VAL A 380 -10.97 -16.97 13.07
CA VAL A 380 -9.67 -16.30 13.04
C VAL A 380 -9.89 -14.79 13.14
N GLU A 381 -8.81 -14.03 13.33
CA GLU A 381 -8.85 -12.57 13.54
C GLU A 381 -9.65 -11.87 12.43
N ASP A 382 -9.45 -12.28 11.17
CA ASP A 382 -10.09 -11.68 10.00
C ASP A 382 -11.17 -12.56 9.34
N GLY A 383 -11.89 -13.37 10.11
CA GLY A 383 -13.07 -14.09 9.60
C GLY A 383 -13.24 -15.51 10.11
N VAL A 384 -13.60 -16.42 9.22
CA VAL A 384 -13.81 -17.83 9.52
C VAL A 384 -12.97 -18.67 8.59
N THR A 385 -12.12 -19.54 9.13
CA THR A 385 -11.48 -20.59 8.34
C THR A 385 -12.36 -21.83 8.31
N VAL A 386 -12.47 -22.43 7.13
CA VAL A 386 -13.14 -23.71 6.90
C VAL A 386 -12.12 -24.66 6.29
N SER A 387 -11.64 -25.59 7.10
CA SER A 387 -10.59 -26.54 6.71
C SER A 387 -11.18 -27.90 6.38
N ASP A 388 -10.99 -28.35 5.15
CA ASP A 388 -11.38 -29.67 4.67
C ASP A 388 -10.37 -30.76 5.07
N SER A 389 -10.84 -31.82 5.73
CA SER A 389 -10.02 -32.98 6.07
C SER A 389 -9.72 -33.92 4.89
N GLN A 390 -10.41 -33.75 3.76
CA GLN A 390 -10.18 -34.51 2.53
C GLN A 390 -9.15 -33.81 1.64
N THR A 391 -8.15 -34.55 1.18
CA THR A 391 -7.13 -34.02 0.25
C THR A 391 -7.74 -33.73 -1.12
N ASP A 392 -7.33 -32.63 -1.74
CA ASP A 392 -7.67 -32.25 -3.13
C ASP A 392 -9.18 -32.04 -3.38
N ARG A 393 -9.93 -31.60 -2.36
CA ARG A 393 -11.34 -31.22 -2.49
C ARG A 393 -11.50 -29.70 -2.34
N ASP A 394 -11.82 -29.19 -1.15
CA ASP A 394 -12.04 -27.74 -0.94
C ASP A 394 -10.88 -27.06 -0.19
N GLY A 395 -9.90 -27.81 0.32
CA GLY A 395 -8.70 -27.23 0.97
C GLY A 395 -8.99 -26.43 2.24
N VAL A 396 -8.33 -25.30 2.43
CA VAL A 396 -8.50 -24.42 3.61
C VAL A 396 -8.95 -23.04 3.15
N ASP A 397 -10.21 -22.73 3.38
CA ASP A 397 -10.81 -21.49 2.91
C ASP A 397 -10.97 -20.47 4.03
N THR A 398 -10.66 -19.21 3.73
CA THR A 398 -10.86 -18.05 4.62
C THR A 398 -12.09 -17.28 4.15
N LEU A 399 -13.05 -17.10 5.05
CA LEU A 399 -14.34 -16.48 4.77
C LEU A 399 -14.50 -15.15 5.51
N ARG A 400 -14.90 -14.11 4.79
CA ARG A 400 -15.29 -12.78 5.30
C ARG A 400 -16.71 -12.47 4.83
N GLY A 401 -17.52 -11.78 5.64
CA GLY A 401 -18.87 -11.36 5.21
C GLY A 401 -19.83 -12.49 4.80
N VAL A 402 -19.66 -13.73 5.28
CA VAL A 402 -20.53 -14.87 4.92
C VAL A 402 -21.44 -15.26 6.08
N GLU A 403 -22.76 -15.34 5.86
CA GLU A 403 -23.75 -15.68 6.89
C GLU A 403 -24.07 -17.18 6.98
N SER A 404 -23.84 -17.94 5.91
CA SER A 404 -24.20 -19.36 5.82
C SER A 404 -23.11 -20.21 5.20
N LEU A 405 -22.87 -21.38 5.77
CA LEU A 405 -22.04 -22.44 5.19
C LEU A 405 -22.96 -23.53 4.66
N GLN A 406 -22.91 -23.79 3.35
CA GLN A 406 -23.64 -24.88 2.72
C GLN A 406 -22.70 -26.03 2.44
N PHE A 407 -22.89 -27.13 3.17
CA PHE A 407 -22.27 -28.41 2.91
C PHE A 407 -23.19 -29.30 2.06
N SER A 408 -22.68 -30.43 1.57
CA SER A 408 -23.44 -31.37 0.74
C SER A 408 -24.62 -32.05 1.45
N ASP A 409 -24.60 -32.11 2.79
CA ASP A 409 -25.61 -32.79 3.61
C ASP A 409 -26.37 -31.88 4.59
N GLU A 410 -25.87 -30.67 4.87
CA GLU A 410 -26.54 -29.66 5.68
C GLU A 410 -26.11 -28.22 5.37
N THR A 411 -26.90 -27.26 5.85
CA THR A 411 -26.56 -25.83 5.83
C THR A 411 -26.47 -25.35 7.26
N VAL A 412 -25.33 -24.77 7.62
CA VAL A 412 -25.07 -24.18 8.93
C VAL A 412 -25.16 -22.67 8.78
N GLN A 413 -26.09 -22.04 9.48
CA GLN A 413 -26.14 -20.59 9.57
C GLN A 413 -25.34 -20.14 10.78
N PHE A 414 -24.51 -19.11 10.62
CA PHE A 414 -23.98 -18.41 11.78
C PHE A 414 -25.17 -17.76 12.50
N MET A 415 -25.47 -18.20 13.73
CA MET A 415 -26.61 -17.64 14.46
C MET A 415 -26.37 -16.15 14.72
N ARG A 416 -27.12 -15.28 14.01
CA ARG A 416 -27.31 -13.88 14.41
C ARG A 416 -27.88 -13.90 15.83
N THR A 417 -27.08 -13.57 16.84
CA THR A 417 -27.57 -13.46 18.22
C THR A 417 -28.43 -12.21 18.33
N CYS A 418 -29.70 -12.30 17.94
CA CYS A 418 -30.73 -11.31 18.19
C CYS A 418 -31.34 -11.51 19.58
N VAL A 419 -30.86 -10.74 20.56
CA VAL A 419 -31.67 -10.33 21.72
C VAL A 419 -32.50 -9.15 21.18
N LEU A 420 -33.83 -9.15 21.01
CA LEU A 420 -34.90 -9.51 21.94
C LEU A 420 -36.28 -9.51 21.21
N ILE A 421 -37.13 -10.50 21.52
CA ILE A 421 -38.61 -10.52 21.48
C ILE A 421 -39.35 -10.04 20.20
N ALA A 422 -39.92 -11.05 19.53
CA ALA A 422 -41.06 -11.04 18.60
C ALA A 422 -42.04 -9.84 18.67
N VAL A 423 -42.26 -9.17 17.53
CA VAL A 423 -43.50 -9.17 16.75
C VAL A 423 -43.19 -8.60 15.35
N LEU A 424 -43.19 -9.46 14.34
CA LEU A 424 -43.35 -9.06 12.95
C LEU A 424 -44.82 -8.67 12.73
N ALA A 425 -45.03 -7.54 12.05
CA ALA A 425 -46.22 -7.10 11.30
C ALA A 425 -46.84 -5.79 11.80
N LEU A 426 -46.37 -4.66 11.24
CA LEU A 426 -47.24 -3.73 10.53
C LEU A 426 -46.40 -2.70 9.74
N LEU A 427 -46.49 -2.75 8.42
CA LEU A 427 -46.39 -1.63 7.46
C LEU A 427 -45.03 -0.91 7.29
N ALA A 428 -44.34 -1.28 6.21
CA ALA A 428 -43.65 -0.39 5.26
C ALA A 428 -43.40 1.06 5.71
N VAL A 429 -42.18 1.33 6.19
CA VAL A 429 -41.56 2.66 6.18
C VAL A 429 -40.03 2.49 6.02
N SER A 430 -39.50 3.04 4.92
CA SER A 430 -38.10 3.45 4.68
C SER A 430 -36.99 2.40 4.81
N CYS A 431 -36.47 1.91 3.67
CA CYS A 431 -35.10 1.44 3.55
C CYS A 431 -34.18 2.67 3.71
N ALA A 432 -33.59 2.84 4.88
CA ALA A 432 -32.39 3.64 5.08
C ALA A 432 -31.40 2.70 5.76
N GLN A 433 -30.21 2.54 5.18
CA GLN A 433 -29.09 1.91 5.88
C GLN A 433 -28.93 2.61 7.24
N PRO A 434 -28.65 1.90 8.34
CA PRO A 434 -28.24 2.57 9.56
C PRO A 434 -26.96 3.34 9.23
N GLU A 435 -27.03 4.66 9.33
CA GLU A 435 -25.90 5.57 9.14
C GLU A 435 -24.80 5.17 10.13
N LEU A 436 -23.58 4.90 9.63
CA LEU A 436 -22.43 4.60 10.49
C LEU A 436 -22.24 5.71 11.51
N VAL A 437 -21.95 5.32 12.74
CA VAL A 437 -21.81 6.26 13.84
C VAL A 437 -20.43 6.89 13.78
N THR A 438 -20.40 8.19 13.48
CA THR A 438 -19.15 8.95 13.42
C THR A 438 -18.83 9.65 14.74
N LEU A 439 -17.54 9.86 15.00
CA LEU A 439 -17.12 10.70 16.12
C LEU A 439 -17.53 12.16 15.86
N PRO A 440 -18.14 12.84 16.84
CA PRO A 440 -18.38 14.27 16.71
C PRO A 440 -17.05 15.04 16.76
N GLU A 441 -17.10 16.32 16.39
CA GLU A 441 -16.01 17.24 16.64
C GLU A 441 -15.84 17.45 18.15
N ILE A 442 -14.77 16.88 18.72
CA ILE A 442 -14.45 16.95 20.15
C ILE A 442 -13.30 17.94 20.38
N ASP A 443 -13.57 18.98 21.16
CA ASP A 443 -12.59 20.02 21.51
C ASP A 443 -11.79 19.62 22.76
N THR A 444 -10.47 19.49 22.61
CA THR A 444 -9.54 19.17 23.71
C THR A 444 -8.76 20.40 24.18
N SER A 445 -8.98 21.59 23.61
CA SER A 445 -8.19 22.81 23.89
C SER A 445 -8.26 23.28 25.36
N GLY A 446 -9.23 22.79 26.12
CA GLY A 446 -9.33 23.02 27.56
C GLY A 446 -8.44 22.13 28.42
N SER A 447 -7.79 21.10 27.85
CA SER A 447 -6.87 20.21 28.56
C SER A 447 -5.42 20.58 28.25
N PRO A 448 -4.58 20.87 29.27
CA PRO A 448 -3.18 21.22 29.06
C PRO A 448 -2.36 20.17 28.30
N ASP A 449 -2.66 18.89 28.52
CA ASP A 449 -2.01 17.75 27.89
C ASP A 449 -2.75 17.22 26.64
N GLY A 450 -3.89 17.83 26.28
CA GLY A 450 -4.71 17.43 25.14
C GLY A 450 -5.61 16.20 25.38
N ILE A 451 -5.66 15.64 26.59
CA ILE A 451 -6.42 14.43 26.92
C ILE A 451 -7.65 14.78 27.77
N ILE A 452 -8.86 14.44 27.33
CA ILE A 452 -10.09 14.68 28.09
C ILE A 452 -10.85 13.39 28.37
N ASP A 453 -11.75 13.43 29.36
CA ASP A 453 -12.81 12.42 29.48
C ASP A 453 -13.70 12.48 28.23
N LEU A 454 -14.15 11.32 27.76
CA LEU A 454 -14.99 11.21 26.58
C LEU A 454 -16.30 12.00 26.82
N PRO A 455 -16.64 13.01 26.00
CA PRO A 455 -17.80 13.83 26.26
C PRO A 455 -19.12 13.04 26.26
N ALA A 456 -20.07 13.44 27.11
CA ALA A 456 -21.33 12.71 27.30
C ALA A 456 -22.26 12.72 26.07
N ASP A 457 -22.01 13.60 25.09
CA ASP A 457 -22.70 13.68 23.81
C ASP A 457 -22.06 12.84 22.70
N VAL A 458 -20.91 12.21 22.97
CA VAL A 458 -20.37 11.16 22.10
C VAL A 458 -21.33 9.96 22.11
N PRO A 459 -21.60 9.33 20.96
CA PRO A 459 -22.51 8.19 20.86
C PRO A 459 -22.17 7.02 21.79
N GLU A 460 -23.20 6.31 22.26
CA GLU A 460 -23.10 5.24 23.27
C GLU A 460 -22.14 4.12 22.86
N VAL A 461 -22.07 3.80 21.56
CA VAL A 461 -21.14 2.77 21.01
C VAL A 461 -19.67 3.03 21.38
N PHE A 462 -19.26 4.29 21.54
CA PHE A 462 -17.90 4.60 21.98
C PHE A 462 -17.75 4.53 23.51
N HIS A 463 -18.78 4.95 24.27
CA HIS A 463 -18.79 4.89 25.74
C HIS A 463 -18.82 3.45 26.29
N GLU A 464 -19.24 2.48 25.49
CA GLU A 464 -19.18 1.05 25.85
C GLU A 464 -17.74 0.54 26.05
N HIS A 465 -16.77 1.18 25.39
CA HIS A 465 -15.39 0.71 25.32
C HIS A 465 -14.37 1.75 25.79
N PHE A 466 -14.65 3.03 25.60
CA PHE A 466 -13.71 4.11 25.83
C PHE A 466 -14.29 5.15 26.77
N ASN A 467 -13.43 5.75 27.58
CA ASN A 467 -13.81 6.82 28.49
C ASN A 467 -12.92 8.07 28.37
N ARG A 468 -11.93 8.05 27.48
CA ARG A 468 -11.05 9.19 27.20
C ARG A 468 -10.84 9.38 25.71
N TYR A 469 -10.55 10.62 25.35
CA TYR A 469 -10.29 11.05 24.00
C TYR A 469 -9.11 12.01 23.93
N ALA A 470 -8.30 11.84 22.89
CA ALA A 470 -7.28 12.78 22.45
C ALA A 470 -7.18 12.76 20.91
N TYR A 471 -6.37 13.62 20.33
CA TYR A 471 -6.07 13.59 18.90
C TYR A 471 -4.73 14.25 18.58
N VAL A 472 -4.15 13.87 17.45
CA VAL A 472 -3.05 14.62 16.81
C VAL A 472 -3.63 15.50 15.71
N PRO A 473 -3.41 16.83 15.72
CA PRO A 473 -3.86 17.71 14.65
C PRO A 473 -3.04 17.48 13.38
N THR A 474 -3.72 17.41 12.23
CA THR A 474 -3.05 17.46 10.93
C THR A 474 -2.72 18.92 10.56
N PRO A 475 -1.76 19.17 9.65
CA PRO A 475 -1.40 20.53 9.23
C PRO A 475 -2.55 21.37 8.67
N ASP A 476 -3.58 20.72 8.12
CA ASP A 476 -4.79 21.35 7.58
C ASP A 476 -5.95 21.47 8.59
N GLY A 477 -5.71 21.10 9.86
CA GLY A 477 -6.62 21.31 10.98
C GLY A 477 -7.64 20.18 11.22
N ARG A 478 -7.50 19.05 10.52
CA ARG A 478 -8.24 17.80 10.79
C ARG A 478 -7.55 17.00 11.90
N ARG A 479 -8.03 15.79 12.15
CA ARG A 479 -7.65 15.01 13.34
C ARG A 479 -7.35 13.56 13.00
N ILE A 480 -6.32 13.03 13.65
CA ILE A 480 -6.07 11.60 13.81
C ILE A 480 -6.46 11.26 15.25
N HIS A 481 -7.44 10.38 15.42
CA HIS A 481 -8.15 10.24 16.69
C HIS A 481 -7.49 9.21 17.61
N PHE A 482 -7.64 9.42 18.92
CA PHE A 482 -7.22 8.48 19.96
C PHE A 482 -8.39 8.27 20.92
N LEU A 483 -8.82 7.02 21.08
CA LEU A 483 -9.88 6.62 22.01
C LEU A 483 -9.30 5.63 23.02
N ALA A 484 -9.42 5.92 24.32
CA ALA A 484 -8.79 5.10 25.35
C ALA A 484 -9.76 4.57 26.41
N SER A 485 -9.51 3.30 26.77
CA SER A 485 -10.17 2.58 27.85
C SER A 485 -9.70 3.08 29.22
N ASP A 486 -10.41 2.71 30.27
CA ASP A 486 -10.21 3.22 31.62
C ASP A 486 -8.89 2.82 32.31
N GLY A 487 -8.27 1.72 31.87
CA GLY A 487 -7.03 1.19 32.45
C GLY A 487 -5.76 1.88 31.96
N TRP A 488 -5.84 2.72 30.93
CA TRP A 488 -4.73 3.54 30.47
C TRP A 488 -4.43 4.68 31.46
N THR A 489 -3.15 5.02 31.70
CA THR A 489 -2.81 6.28 32.39
C THR A 489 -2.76 7.45 31.40
N ARG A 490 -2.78 8.70 31.90
CA ARG A 490 -2.62 9.87 31.02
C ARG A 490 -1.22 9.91 30.41
N ASP A 491 -0.20 9.49 31.16
CA ASP A 491 1.19 9.45 30.71
C ASP A 491 1.38 8.41 29.59
N GLN A 492 0.72 7.24 29.68
CA GLN A 492 0.72 6.25 28.60
C GLN A 492 0.02 6.77 27.34
N ILE A 493 -1.12 7.44 27.50
CA ILE A 493 -1.82 8.06 26.36
C ILE A 493 -0.94 9.13 25.70
N LYS A 494 -0.26 9.95 26.51
CA LYS A 494 0.66 10.99 26.05
C LYS A 494 1.87 10.41 25.33
N HIS A 495 2.41 9.29 25.79
CA HIS A 495 3.47 8.56 25.10
C HIS A 495 3.03 8.12 23.68
N GLY A 496 1.83 7.54 23.55
CA GLY A 496 1.29 7.19 22.23
C GLY A 496 1.12 8.41 21.30
N LEU A 497 0.64 9.55 21.83
CA LEU A 497 0.55 10.81 21.06
C LEU A 497 1.92 11.27 20.58
N ASN A 498 2.92 11.26 21.47
CA ASN A 498 4.28 11.67 21.18
C ASN A 498 4.94 10.80 20.07
N VAL A 499 4.68 9.49 20.08
CA VAL A 499 5.19 8.56 19.04
C VAL A 499 4.52 8.84 17.70
N MET A 500 3.21 9.07 17.66
CA MET A 500 2.49 9.48 16.44
C MET A 500 3.02 10.81 15.88
N GLU A 501 3.20 11.82 16.73
CA GLU A 501 3.79 13.11 16.36
C GLU A 501 5.20 12.94 15.80
N HIS A 502 5.99 12.00 16.34
CA HIS A 502 7.32 11.72 15.86
C HIS A 502 7.36 11.07 14.48
N LEU A 503 6.57 10.03 14.28
CA LEU A 503 6.52 9.32 13.00
C LEU A 503 5.95 10.21 11.89
N LEU A 504 5.07 11.16 12.23
CA LEU A 504 4.53 12.19 11.31
C LEU A 504 5.36 13.48 11.26
N ALA A 505 6.42 13.63 12.06
CA ALA A 505 7.28 14.80 11.99
C ALA A 505 8.09 14.80 10.69
N ASP A 506 8.16 15.98 10.05
CA ASP A 506 9.00 16.20 8.89
C ASP A 506 10.48 15.97 9.24
N PHE A 507 11.18 15.34 8.31
CA PHE A 507 12.61 15.13 8.31
C PHE A 507 13.21 15.72 7.03
N PRO A 508 13.49 17.04 7.02
CA PRO A 508 13.92 17.73 5.81
C PRO A 508 15.19 17.14 5.19
N GLY A 509 15.16 16.97 3.88
CA GLY A 509 16.23 16.38 3.08
C GLY A 509 16.22 14.85 3.00
N SER A 510 15.28 14.19 3.66
CA SER A 510 15.04 12.75 3.49
C SER A 510 14.13 12.46 2.28
N ALA A 511 14.13 11.23 1.75
CA ALA A 511 13.41 10.95 0.50
C ALA A 511 11.89 10.84 0.69
N TYR A 512 11.45 10.26 1.81
CA TYR A 512 10.04 10.00 2.12
C TYR A 512 9.55 10.74 3.36
N GLY A 513 10.44 11.39 4.10
CA GLY A 513 10.11 12.17 5.28
C GLY A 513 10.22 13.68 5.12
N ASP A 514 10.60 14.23 3.95
CA ASP A 514 10.82 15.68 3.78
C ASP A 514 9.59 16.53 4.15
N ASP A 515 8.41 16.07 3.72
CA ASP A 515 7.10 16.65 4.04
C ASP A 515 6.08 15.53 4.20
N LYS A 516 5.61 15.32 5.43
CA LYS A 516 4.63 14.27 5.77
C LYS A 516 3.20 14.80 5.90
N SER A 517 2.95 16.05 5.52
CA SER A 517 1.60 16.64 5.58
C SER A 517 0.58 15.89 4.74
N GLY A 518 1.01 15.33 3.59
CA GLY A 518 0.18 14.49 2.72
C GLY A 518 -0.23 13.17 3.40
N ILE A 519 0.70 12.53 4.11
CA ILE A 519 0.45 11.30 4.88
C ILE A 519 -0.58 11.57 5.99
N ALA A 520 -0.35 12.60 6.80
CA ALA A 520 -1.26 12.98 7.88
C ALA A 520 -2.66 13.34 7.36
N SER A 521 -2.73 14.04 6.22
CA SER A 521 -3.98 14.38 5.55
C SER A 521 -4.75 13.13 5.09
N ALA A 522 -4.04 12.17 4.49
CA ALA A 522 -4.63 10.90 4.04
C ALA A 522 -5.16 10.05 5.19
N MET A 523 -4.48 10.05 6.34
CA MET A 523 -4.95 9.40 7.57
C MET A 523 -6.25 10.05 8.08
N ALA A 524 -6.31 11.38 8.10
CA ALA A 524 -7.51 12.09 8.55
C ALA A 524 -8.70 11.92 7.57
N ASP A 525 -8.46 11.86 6.25
CA ASP A 525 -9.49 11.55 5.25
C ASP A 525 -10.17 10.19 5.52
N ARG A 526 -9.39 9.24 6.04
CA ARG A 526 -9.83 7.87 6.35
C ARG A 526 -10.27 7.70 7.80
N LYS A 527 -10.33 8.77 8.60
CA LYS A 527 -10.70 8.72 10.03
C LYS A 527 -9.83 7.73 10.82
N ALA A 528 -8.53 7.71 10.51
CA ALA A 528 -7.54 6.90 11.23
C ALA A 528 -7.62 7.17 12.73
N THR A 529 -7.75 6.10 13.50
CA THR A 529 -8.02 6.13 14.93
C THR A 529 -7.19 5.08 15.65
N MET A 530 -6.35 5.51 16.60
CA MET A 530 -5.78 4.59 17.57
C MET A 530 -6.81 4.25 18.65
N VAL A 531 -7.05 2.96 18.88
CA VAL A 531 -7.95 2.45 19.92
C VAL A 531 -7.18 1.74 21.03
N PHE A 532 -7.19 2.35 22.20
CA PHE A 532 -6.38 1.95 23.34
C PHE A 532 -7.20 1.03 24.27
N PHE A 533 -7.05 -0.27 24.08
CA PHE A 533 -7.69 -1.31 24.89
C PHE A 533 -6.81 -1.71 26.07
N ASN A 534 -7.40 -2.19 27.17
CA ASN A 534 -6.62 -2.61 28.33
C ASN A 534 -5.93 -3.96 28.08
N THR A 535 -6.61 -4.86 27.36
CA THR A 535 -6.15 -6.22 27.02
C THR A 535 -6.64 -6.64 25.64
N GLU A 536 -6.03 -7.68 25.08
CA GLU A 536 -6.50 -8.37 23.86
C GLU A 536 -7.94 -8.89 24.01
N GLU A 537 -8.34 -9.32 25.22
CA GLU A 537 -9.72 -9.78 25.48
C GLU A 537 -10.73 -8.65 25.34
N ASP A 538 -10.38 -7.43 25.78
CA ASP A 538 -11.23 -6.23 25.67
C ASP A 538 -11.38 -5.79 24.22
N LEU A 539 -10.29 -5.78 23.44
CA LEU A 539 -10.31 -5.55 21.99
C LEU A 539 -11.25 -6.54 21.31
N ASN A 540 -11.00 -7.83 21.52
CA ASN A 540 -11.80 -8.90 20.94
C ASN A 540 -13.27 -8.81 21.35
N ALA A 541 -13.56 -8.36 22.58
CA ALA A 541 -14.93 -8.13 23.04
C ALA A 541 -15.59 -6.93 22.32
N ALA A 542 -14.86 -5.85 22.07
CA ALA A 542 -15.34 -4.69 21.31
C ALA A 542 -15.55 -5.01 19.82
N MET A 543 -14.66 -5.78 19.20
CA MET A 543 -14.86 -6.21 17.81
C MET A 543 -16.07 -7.15 17.69
N ARG A 544 -16.27 -8.05 18.67
CA ARG A 544 -17.47 -8.90 18.76
C ARG A 544 -18.77 -8.12 19.04
N SER A 545 -18.72 -7.02 19.80
CA SER A 545 -19.89 -6.16 20.03
C SER A 545 -20.32 -5.41 18.76
N GLY A 546 -19.43 -5.35 17.77
CA GLY A 546 -19.67 -4.72 16.47
C GLY A 546 -19.14 -3.30 16.36
N LEU A 547 -18.20 -2.89 17.22
CA LEU A 547 -17.61 -1.54 17.19
C LEU A 547 -17.12 -1.14 15.78
N SER A 548 -16.40 -2.02 15.08
CA SER A 548 -15.91 -1.80 13.71
C SER A 548 -17.01 -1.71 12.66
N ARG A 549 -18.14 -2.40 12.86
CA ARG A 549 -19.29 -2.39 11.95
C ARG A 549 -20.27 -1.25 12.21
N ALA A 550 -20.25 -0.71 13.44
CA ALA A 550 -21.16 0.33 13.88
C ALA A 550 -20.61 1.75 13.67
N THR A 551 -19.31 1.88 13.41
CA THR A 551 -18.62 3.16 13.30
C THR A 551 -17.92 3.30 11.95
N ASP A 552 -17.57 4.52 11.57
CA ASP A 552 -16.81 4.79 10.35
C ASP A 552 -15.32 5.03 10.60
N LEU A 553 -14.80 4.49 11.70
CA LEU A 553 -13.40 4.68 12.10
C LEU A 553 -12.51 3.59 11.49
N SER A 554 -11.38 4.02 10.93
CA SER A 554 -10.26 3.14 10.57
C SER A 554 -9.39 2.93 11.79
N MET A 555 -9.51 1.76 12.43
CA MET A 555 -8.98 1.52 13.78
C MET A 555 -7.70 0.67 13.74
N GLN A 556 -6.74 1.02 14.59
CA GLN A 556 -5.58 0.20 14.96
C GLN A 556 -5.49 0.15 16.49
N ASP A 557 -5.30 -1.04 17.07
CA ASP A 557 -5.22 -1.16 18.52
C ASP A 557 -3.82 -0.95 19.09
N LEU A 558 -3.79 -0.53 20.34
CA LEU A 558 -2.60 -0.60 21.18
C LEU A 558 -3.05 -0.99 22.59
N ARG A 559 -2.24 -1.81 23.27
CA ARG A 559 -2.63 -2.45 24.53
C ARG A 559 -1.92 -1.83 25.73
N ALA A 560 -2.65 -1.63 26.83
CA ALA A 560 -2.14 -0.92 28.01
C ALA A 560 -0.92 -1.60 28.65
N ASN A 561 -0.83 -2.93 28.51
CA ASN A 561 0.27 -3.75 29.01
C ASN A 561 1.46 -3.83 28.05
N GLU A 562 1.54 -2.94 27.05
CA GLU A 562 2.62 -2.90 26.02
C GLU A 562 3.03 -1.46 25.66
N CYS A 563 2.68 -0.48 26.50
CA CYS A 563 3.00 0.92 26.27
C CYS A 563 3.50 1.57 27.57
N PRO A 564 4.75 1.31 27.99
CA PRO A 564 5.33 1.92 29.18
C PRO A 564 5.61 3.41 28.92
N ALA A 565 5.23 4.31 29.83
CA ALA A 565 5.44 5.75 29.65
C ALA A 565 6.80 6.23 30.22
N PRO A 566 7.51 7.15 29.55
CA PRO A 566 8.77 7.72 30.05
C PRO A 566 8.66 8.22 31.48
N GLY A 567 9.60 7.83 32.35
CA GLY A 567 9.64 8.22 33.76
C GLY A 567 8.90 7.26 34.70
N ASP A 568 7.96 6.45 34.21
CA ASP A 568 7.31 5.42 35.01
C ASP A 568 8.26 4.28 35.37
N ALA A 569 7.99 3.61 36.50
CA ALA A 569 8.83 2.54 37.01
C ALA A 569 9.04 1.38 36.01
N ASP A 570 8.04 1.08 35.18
CA ASP A 570 8.14 0.06 34.12
C ASP A 570 9.13 0.50 33.02
N TYR A 571 8.96 1.72 32.49
CA TYR A 571 9.83 2.29 31.47
C TYR A 571 11.28 2.36 31.96
N MET A 572 11.49 2.86 33.18
CA MET A 572 12.81 3.02 33.79
C MET A 572 13.50 1.67 34.05
N ALA A 573 12.74 0.62 34.35
CA ALA A 573 13.27 -0.73 34.50
C ALA A 573 13.37 -1.49 33.17
N HIS A 574 12.74 -0.98 32.11
CA HIS A 574 12.58 -1.63 30.82
C HIS A 574 12.05 -3.07 31.00
N VAL A 575 10.92 -3.17 31.70
CA VAL A 575 10.28 -4.45 32.03
C VAL A 575 9.39 -4.91 30.89
N THR A 576 8.51 -4.05 30.40
CA THR A 576 7.52 -4.36 29.38
C THR A 576 7.97 -3.92 27.99
N ARG A 577 7.65 -4.70 26.95
CA ARG A 577 7.81 -4.30 25.54
C ARG A 577 7.05 -2.99 25.30
N ASP A 578 7.65 -2.09 24.53
CA ASP A 578 7.01 -0.84 24.11
C ASP A 578 6.58 -0.98 22.65
N ALA A 579 5.38 -1.49 22.43
CA ALA A 579 4.81 -1.73 21.10
C ALA A 579 4.29 -0.45 20.43
N SER A 580 4.38 0.71 21.10
CA SER A 580 3.81 1.96 20.60
C SER A 580 4.37 2.37 19.22
N TYR A 581 5.64 2.11 18.92
CA TYR A 581 6.24 2.45 17.63
C TYR A 581 5.70 1.59 16.48
N GLU A 582 5.56 0.28 16.70
CA GLU A 582 5.02 -0.68 15.74
C GLU A 582 3.53 -0.46 15.46
N GLU A 583 2.70 -0.43 16.50
CA GLU A 583 1.24 -0.30 16.29
C GLU A 583 0.86 1.05 15.68
N ILE A 584 1.53 2.13 16.09
CA ILE A 584 1.31 3.44 15.47
C ILE A 584 1.81 3.45 14.03
N TRP A 585 2.90 2.73 13.75
CA TRP A 585 3.37 2.55 12.38
C TRP A 585 2.34 1.82 11.52
N HIS A 586 1.69 0.76 11.98
CA HIS A 586 0.62 0.08 11.23
C HIS A 586 -0.49 1.05 10.82
N LEU A 587 -0.96 1.90 11.75
CA LEU A 587 -1.97 2.91 11.42
C LEU A 587 -1.47 3.94 10.39
N ILE A 588 -0.23 4.42 10.53
CA ILE A 588 0.38 5.38 9.59
C ILE A 588 0.59 4.73 8.22
N HIS A 589 0.99 3.47 8.20
CA HIS A 589 1.22 2.70 6.99
C HIS A 589 -0.07 2.56 6.18
N ASP A 590 -1.09 1.94 6.76
CA ASP A 590 -2.29 1.53 6.04
C ASP A 590 -3.12 2.72 5.55
N TYR A 591 -3.24 3.74 6.41
CA TYR A 591 -4.14 4.87 6.14
C TYR A 591 -3.40 6.13 5.66
N GLY A 592 -2.06 6.13 5.74
CA GLY A 592 -1.22 7.26 5.35
C GLY A 592 -0.25 6.91 4.22
N VAL A 593 0.71 6.02 4.46
CA VAL A 593 1.83 5.71 3.54
C VAL A 593 1.35 4.96 2.30
N VAL A 594 0.60 3.87 2.45
CA VAL A 594 0.05 3.07 1.34
C VAL A 594 -0.64 3.94 0.28
N PRO A 595 -1.57 4.85 0.63
CA PRO A 595 -2.23 5.69 -0.37
C PRO A 595 -1.40 6.86 -0.90
N THR A 596 -0.24 7.18 -0.30
CA THR A 596 0.50 8.42 -0.65
C THR A 596 1.92 8.20 -1.16
N LEU A 597 2.57 7.08 -0.82
CA LEU A 597 3.98 6.81 -1.08
C LEU A 597 4.20 5.43 -1.71
N PRO A 598 3.68 5.16 -2.93
CA PRO A 598 3.84 3.86 -3.59
C PRO A 598 5.31 3.47 -3.83
N GLU A 599 6.20 4.45 -4.03
CA GLU A 599 7.64 4.19 -4.16
C GLU A 599 8.26 3.65 -2.87
N MET A 600 7.85 4.18 -1.71
CA MET A 600 8.30 3.69 -0.41
C MET A 600 7.80 2.26 -0.18
N ILE A 601 6.55 1.96 -0.54
CA ILE A 601 5.98 0.59 -0.45
C ILE A 601 6.79 -0.41 -1.28
N ALA A 602 7.21 -0.02 -2.49
CA ALA A 602 8.07 -0.88 -3.31
C ALA A 602 9.45 -1.13 -2.67
N GLU A 603 10.08 -0.09 -2.09
CA GLU A 603 11.35 -0.27 -1.37
C GLU A 603 11.19 -1.10 -0.08
N MET A 604 10.06 -0.96 0.62
CA MET A 604 9.73 -1.78 1.79
C MET A 604 9.64 -3.26 1.42
N ARG A 605 8.91 -3.59 0.34
CA ARG A 605 8.80 -4.97 -0.17
C ARG A 605 10.17 -5.54 -0.52
N ALA A 606 10.98 -4.80 -1.30
CA ALA A 606 12.31 -5.27 -1.68
C ALA A 606 13.24 -5.49 -0.48
N ALA A 607 13.15 -4.63 0.55
CA ALA A 607 13.93 -4.79 1.78
C ALA A 607 13.44 -5.98 2.62
N ASN A 608 12.12 -6.18 2.71
CA ASN A 608 11.51 -7.34 3.36
C ASN A 608 11.97 -8.65 2.69
N ASP A 609 11.89 -8.75 1.36
CA ASP A 609 12.29 -9.94 0.61
C ASP A 609 13.76 -10.31 0.87
N GLU A 610 14.67 -9.33 0.90
CA GLU A 610 16.08 -9.57 1.24
C GLU A 610 16.26 -10.02 2.71
N ALA A 611 15.45 -9.49 3.62
CA ALA A 611 15.47 -9.92 5.00
C ALA A 611 14.97 -11.36 5.16
N GLU A 612 13.90 -11.76 4.44
CA GLU A 612 13.38 -13.12 4.42
C GLU A 612 14.45 -14.12 3.98
N GLU A 613 15.26 -13.78 2.96
CA GLU A 613 16.41 -14.61 2.55
C GLU A 613 17.46 -14.80 3.66
N LYS A 614 17.52 -13.89 4.64
CA LYS A 614 18.42 -13.94 5.79
C LYS A 614 17.77 -14.62 7.01
N GLY A 615 16.53 -15.07 6.90
CA GLY A 615 15.79 -15.74 7.95
C GLY A 615 14.95 -14.81 8.82
N TRP A 616 14.59 -13.62 8.32
CA TRP A 616 13.44 -12.89 8.86
C TRP A 616 12.14 -13.63 8.52
N GLU A 617 11.24 -13.72 9.49
CA GLU A 617 9.92 -14.35 9.35
C GLU A 617 8.90 -13.34 9.91
N GLY A 618 8.05 -12.79 9.04
CA GLY A 618 6.96 -11.88 9.43
C GLY A 618 5.82 -12.63 10.15
N TRP A 619 4.94 -11.89 10.82
CA TRP A 619 3.78 -12.43 11.53
C TRP A 619 2.48 -11.87 10.97
N PRO A 620 1.43 -12.66 10.73
CA PRO A 620 1.37 -14.11 10.53
C PRO A 620 1.84 -14.53 9.12
N GLU A 621 2.53 -15.68 9.00
CA GLU A 621 3.11 -16.25 7.75
C GLU A 621 2.10 -16.46 6.58
N GLU A 622 0.80 -16.29 6.85
CA GLU A 622 -0.31 -16.58 5.94
C GLU A 622 -0.80 -15.34 5.15
N GLU A 623 -0.30 -14.13 5.46
CA GLU A 623 -0.68 -12.88 4.81
C GLU A 623 0.53 -12.13 4.21
N PRO A 624 1.02 -12.54 3.02
CA PRO A 624 2.23 -12.00 2.40
C PRO A 624 2.19 -10.47 2.16
N GLU A 625 1.00 -9.90 1.98
CA GLU A 625 0.81 -8.45 1.85
C GLU A 625 1.13 -7.65 3.12
N ASN A 626 1.05 -8.26 4.31
CA ASN A 626 1.32 -7.61 5.60
C ASN A 626 2.80 -7.67 5.99
N HIS A 627 3.60 -8.56 5.36
CA HIS A 627 5.01 -8.74 5.72
C HIS A 627 5.86 -7.46 5.63
N PRO A 628 5.73 -6.60 4.59
CA PRO A 628 6.49 -5.35 4.53
C PRO A 628 6.11 -4.33 5.61
N ASN A 629 4.86 -4.36 6.10
CA ASN A 629 4.38 -3.46 7.14
C ASN A 629 4.98 -3.84 8.50
N GLU A 630 4.80 -5.11 8.87
CA GLU A 630 5.35 -5.74 10.09
C GLU A 630 6.88 -5.61 10.15
N TYR A 631 7.53 -5.82 9.01
CA TYR A 631 8.97 -5.65 8.89
C TYR A 631 9.41 -4.24 9.30
N VAL A 632 8.74 -3.19 8.81
CA VAL A 632 9.09 -1.81 9.18
C VAL A 632 8.77 -1.49 10.65
N GLY A 633 7.73 -2.08 11.22
CA GLY A 633 7.47 -2.02 12.67
C GLY A 633 8.69 -2.50 13.47
N VAL A 634 9.19 -3.68 13.13
CA VAL A 634 10.43 -4.25 13.71
C VAL A 634 11.65 -3.38 13.42
N LEU A 635 11.73 -2.75 12.24
CA LEU A 635 12.82 -1.83 11.91
C LEU A 635 12.84 -0.62 12.85
N LEU A 636 11.69 0.02 13.09
CA LEU A 636 11.58 1.18 13.98
C LEU A 636 12.03 0.84 15.40
N ASP A 637 11.55 -0.29 15.90
CA ASP A 637 11.86 -0.83 17.22
C ASP A 637 13.38 -1.04 17.43
N ASN A 638 14.06 -1.56 16.41
CA ASN A 638 15.51 -1.74 16.47
C ASN A 638 16.29 -0.46 16.18
N TYR A 639 15.77 0.42 15.32
CA TYR A 639 16.42 1.68 14.96
C TYR A 639 16.55 2.64 16.15
N TYR A 640 15.59 2.61 17.08
CA TYR A 640 15.63 3.34 18.35
C TYR A 640 16.06 2.48 19.55
N ASP A 641 16.74 1.35 19.29
CA ASP A 641 17.35 0.48 20.29
C ASP A 641 16.38 -0.02 21.39
N LEU A 642 15.09 -0.21 21.08
CA LEU A 642 14.10 -0.76 22.02
C LEU A 642 14.35 -2.25 22.34
N TRP A 643 15.10 -2.95 21.48
CA TRP A 643 15.41 -4.38 21.62
C TRP A 643 16.89 -4.71 21.84
N THR A 644 17.76 -3.69 21.88
CA THR A 644 19.21 -3.88 22.14
C THR A 644 19.46 -4.59 23.46
N VAL A 645 18.63 -4.26 24.45
CA VAL A 645 18.44 -5.06 25.65
C VAL A 645 16.98 -5.49 25.64
N PRO A 646 16.65 -6.79 25.54
CA PRO A 646 15.26 -7.20 25.44
C PRO A 646 14.45 -6.84 26.69
N PRO A 647 13.15 -6.52 26.55
CA PRO A 647 12.25 -6.41 27.69
C PRO A 647 12.16 -7.74 28.44
N THR A 648 11.66 -7.70 29.66
CA THR A 648 11.45 -8.91 30.47
C THR A 648 10.03 -9.47 30.37
N LYS A 649 9.11 -8.72 29.77
CA LYS A 649 7.70 -9.09 29.61
C LYS A 649 7.14 -8.69 28.25
N TYR A 650 6.25 -9.53 27.75
CA TYR A 650 5.46 -9.33 26.54
C TYR A 650 4.01 -9.74 26.80
N GLU A 651 3.05 -8.86 26.51
CA GLU A 651 1.62 -9.04 26.85
C GLU A 651 1.37 -9.51 28.30
N GLY A 652 2.18 -9.02 29.24
CA GLY A 652 2.12 -9.42 30.66
C GLY A 652 2.71 -10.80 31.00
N ARG A 653 3.21 -11.55 30.03
CA ARG A 653 3.91 -12.84 30.20
C ARG A 653 5.41 -12.59 30.38
N ASP A 654 6.07 -13.38 31.22
CA ASP A 654 7.53 -13.29 31.40
C ASP A 654 8.26 -13.84 30.16
N ILE A 655 9.28 -13.11 29.69
CA ILE A 655 10.18 -13.54 28.62
C ILE A 655 11.35 -14.30 29.25
N GLY A 656 11.53 -15.53 28.82
CA GLY A 656 12.61 -16.42 29.23
C GLY A 656 13.96 -16.04 28.60
N PRO A 657 15.08 -16.40 29.24
CA PRO A 657 16.42 -16.10 28.74
C PRO A 657 16.78 -16.82 27.43
N ASP A 658 16.05 -17.88 27.08
CA ASP A 658 16.26 -18.66 25.84
C ASP A 658 15.29 -18.25 24.72
N ASP A 659 14.32 -17.36 25.00
CA ASP A 659 13.27 -16.98 24.04
C ASP A 659 13.79 -15.97 23.00
N ILE A 660 14.91 -15.29 23.28
CA ILE A 660 15.52 -14.30 22.40
C ILE A 660 17.01 -14.61 22.25
N PRO A 661 17.45 -15.16 21.11
CA PRO A 661 18.86 -15.40 20.85
C PRO A 661 19.71 -14.13 20.94
N GLU A 662 20.98 -14.27 21.37
CA GLU A 662 21.90 -13.14 21.48
C GLU A 662 22.02 -12.37 20.14
N GLY A 663 21.85 -11.05 20.19
CA GLY A 663 21.92 -10.17 19.02
C GLY A 663 20.75 -10.29 18.05
N HIS A 664 19.63 -10.89 18.46
CA HIS A 664 18.34 -10.92 17.75
C HIS A 664 17.30 -10.11 18.52
N SER A 665 16.19 -9.77 17.87
CA SER A 665 15.01 -9.16 18.48
C SER A 665 13.74 -9.96 18.15
N HIS A 666 12.59 -9.55 18.70
CA HIS A 666 11.27 -10.13 18.39
C HIS A 666 11.27 -11.66 18.45
N PHE A 667 11.62 -12.22 19.61
CA PHE A 667 11.62 -13.68 19.84
C PHE A 667 12.51 -14.49 18.88
N GLY A 668 13.52 -13.83 18.29
CA GLY A 668 14.48 -14.46 17.39
C GLY A 668 14.11 -14.41 15.92
N VAL A 669 12.92 -13.92 15.56
CA VAL A 669 12.52 -13.83 14.14
C VAL A 669 13.26 -12.73 13.40
N TYR A 670 13.72 -11.67 14.08
CA TYR A 670 14.58 -10.67 13.45
C TYR A 670 16.03 -10.81 13.89
N PHE A 671 16.91 -10.98 12.91
CA PHE A 671 18.32 -11.33 13.09
C PHE A 671 19.21 -10.18 13.58
N ALA A 672 18.65 -8.99 13.80
CA ALA A 672 19.33 -7.84 14.40
C ALA A 672 18.60 -7.35 15.64
N GLY A 673 19.31 -7.33 16.78
CA GLY A 673 18.86 -6.75 18.05
C GLY A 673 19.52 -5.40 18.29
N GLY A 674 18.88 -4.33 17.81
CA GLY A 674 19.34 -2.96 17.98
C GLY A 674 19.98 -2.33 16.74
N ARG A 675 20.21 -1.03 16.84
CA ARG A 675 20.55 -0.14 15.72
C ARG A 675 21.88 -0.49 15.07
N ALA A 676 22.89 -0.81 15.88
CA ALA A 676 24.21 -1.16 15.39
C ALA A 676 24.21 -2.47 14.58
N LEU A 677 23.44 -3.47 15.05
CA LEU A 677 23.33 -4.75 14.34
C LEU A 677 22.46 -4.63 13.09
N MET A 678 21.46 -3.75 13.10
CA MET A 678 20.67 -3.43 11.91
C MET A 678 21.56 -2.84 10.81
N GLU A 679 22.39 -1.83 11.11
CA GLU A 679 23.34 -1.27 10.12
C GLU A 679 24.30 -2.32 9.55
N GLU A 680 24.75 -3.26 10.38
CA GLU A 680 25.68 -4.32 9.98
C GLU A 680 25.02 -5.43 9.15
N LYS A 681 23.87 -5.95 9.61
CA LYS A 681 23.25 -7.17 9.09
C LYS A 681 22.15 -6.90 8.07
N ASP A 682 21.53 -5.73 8.13
CA ASP A 682 20.41 -5.34 7.28
C ASP A 682 20.59 -3.94 6.66
N PRO A 683 21.52 -3.81 5.69
CA PRO A 683 21.85 -2.52 5.09
C PRO A 683 20.70 -1.91 4.27
N LEU A 684 19.76 -2.72 3.76
CA LEU A 684 18.57 -2.21 3.09
C LEU A 684 17.60 -1.61 4.11
N ALA A 685 17.28 -2.31 5.20
CA ALA A 685 16.52 -1.73 6.31
C ALA A 685 17.12 -0.42 6.82
N TRP A 686 18.43 -0.42 7.07
CA TRP A 686 19.17 0.76 7.52
C TRP A 686 19.06 1.95 6.55
N THR A 687 19.02 1.66 5.26
CA THR A 687 18.89 2.70 4.23
C THR A 687 17.45 3.20 4.13
N LEU A 688 16.47 2.28 4.11
CA LEU A 688 15.05 2.55 4.03
C LEU A 688 14.56 3.42 5.19
N ILE A 689 14.83 3.01 6.44
CA ILE A 689 14.29 3.72 7.61
C ILE A 689 14.78 5.17 7.70
N ARG A 690 16.03 5.42 7.27
CA ARG A 690 16.64 6.76 7.23
C ARG A 690 16.12 7.65 6.10
N LYS A 691 15.37 7.11 5.16
CA LYS A 691 14.64 7.90 4.16
C LYS A 691 13.34 8.46 4.74
N PHE A 692 12.85 7.95 5.87
CA PHE A 692 11.55 8.31 6.43
C PHE A 692 11.63 9.01 7.79
N VAL A 693 12.48 8.55 8.71
CA VAL A 693 12.59 9.10 10.07
C VAL A 693 14.02 9.54 10.42
N PRO A 694 14.17 10.57 11.29
CA PRO A 694 15.48 11.04 11.72
C PRO A 694 16.15 10.08 12.71
N PRO A 695 17.48 10.18 12.88
CA PRO A 695 18.24 9.33 13.79
C PRO A 695 18.01 9.58 15.29
N TYR A 696 17.10 10.48 15.64
CA TYR A 696 16.75 10.92 16.98
C TYR A 696 15.22 11.03 17.07
N LEU A 697 14.68 11.00 18.29
CA LEU A 697 13.27 11.24 18.57
C LEU A 697 12.99 12.75 18.54
N THR A 698 11.86 13.15 17.94
CA THR A 698 11.52 14.56 17.68
C THR A 698 10.57 15.16 18.70
N TYR A 699 9.93 14.34 19.53
CA TYR A 699 9.01 14.77 20.57
C TYR A 699 9.73 15.11 21.89
N THR A 700 8.99 15.75 22.80
CA THR A 700 9.43 16.04 24.17
C THR A 700 8.59 15.22 25.14
N PRO A 701 9.11 14.14 25.75
CA PRO A 701 8.43 13.45 26.82
C PRO A 701 8.30 14.38 28.03
N GLU A 702 7.08 14.45 28.57
CA GLU A 702 6.77 15.03 29.87
C GLU A 702 6.79 13.90 30.90
N LEU A 703 7.66 13.97 31.90
CA LEU A 703 7.74 12.94 32.94
C LEU A 703 6.57 13.09 33.93
N PRO A 704 6.11 11.98 34.57
CA PRO A 704 5.00 12.00 35.51
C PRO A 704 5.15 13.05 36.61
N LEU A 705 4.02 13.60 37.08
CA LEU A 705 3.98 14.65 38.11
C LEU A 705 4.69 14.27 39.42
N ASP A 706 4.76 12.97 39.72
CA ASP A 706 5.40 12.41 40.92
C ASP A 706 6.77 11.77 40.63
N PHE A 707 7.33 11.99 39.44
CA PHE A 707 8.68 11.55 39.10
C PHE A 707 9.69 12.15 40.10
N SER A 708 10.67 11.34 40.50
CA SER A 708 11.75 11.75 41.38
C SER A 708 13.04 11.01 41.06
N GLY A 709 14.16 11.63 41.40
CA GLY A 709 15.49 11.16 40.99
C GLY A 709 15.89 11.73 39.64
N THR A 710 16.82 11.05 38.95
CA THR A 710 17.41 11.55 37.70
C THR A 710 16.94 10.75 36.50
N PHE A 711 16.38 11.43 35.51
CA PHE A 711 16.14 10.87 34.18
C PHE A 711 17.32 11.18 33.27
N SER A 712 17.95 10.13 32.73
CA SER A 712 19.18 10.22 31.94
C SER A 712 18.93 9.83 30.49
N MET A 713 19.35 10.70 29.58
CA MET A 713 19.49 10.44 28.15
C MET A 713 20.92 10.01 27.80
N THR A 714 21.90 10.21 28.70
CA THR A 714 23.23 9.65 28.51
C THR A 714 23.17 8.13 28.52
N PHE A 715 23.68 7.51 27.45
CA PHE A 715 23.81 6.06 27.33
C PHE A 715 24.69 5.47 28.45
N ASP A 716 24.12 4.56 29.23
CA ASP A 716 24.81 3.75 30.23
C ASP A 716 24.36 2.28 30.10
N PRO A 717 25.23 1.35 29.69
CA PRO A 717 24.85 -0.04 29.49
C PRO A 717 24.38 -0.75 30.78
N GLU A 718 24.69 -0.21 31.96
CA GLU A 718 24.20 -0.75 33.24
C GLU A 718 22.80 -0.23 33.61
N VAL A 719 22.28 0.76 32.87
CA VAL A 719 20.97 1.40 33.08
C VAL A 719 20.09 1.17 31.86
N ARG A 720 19.29 0.11 31.91
CA ARG A 720 18.54 -0.46 30.77
C ARG A 720 17.77 0.57 29.92
N TYR A 721 17.02 1.49 30.55
CA TYR A 721 16.20 2.45 29.80
C TYR A 721 17.02 3.45 28.96
N THR A 722 18.31 3.63 29.28
CA THR A 722 19.19 4.54 28.53
C THR A 722 19.53 4.05 27.14
N MET A 723 19.28 2.77 26.83
CA MET A 723 19.35 2.22 25.47
C MET A 723 18.42 2.96 24.52
N LYS A 724 17.20 3.29 24.96
CA LYS A 724 16.21 4.00 24.14
C LYS A 724 16.24 5.52 24.34
N THR A 725 16.50 6.00 25.57
CA THR A 725 16.51 7.46 25.81
C THR A 725 17.73 8.17 25.25
N GLN A 726 18.79 7.44 24.85
CA GLN A 726 19.93 8.05 24.14
C GLN A 726 19.55 8.71 22.81
N HIS A 727 18.41 8.34 22.23
CA HIS A 727 17.92 8.94 20.99
C HIS A 727 17.02 10.16 21.22
N LEU A 728 16.66 10.47 22.46
CA LEU A 728 15.94 11.71 22.77
C LEU A 728 16.85 12.92 22.59
N ARG A 729 16.24 14.09 22.36
CA ARG A 729 16.93 15.39 22.48
C ARG A 729 16.26 16.32 23.48
N ASN A 730 15.00 16.06 23.80
CA ASN A 730 14.22 16.94 24.65
C ASN A 730 13.62 16.11 25.79
N VAL A 731 13.48 16.69 26.98
CA VAL A 731 12.71 16.14 28.12
C VAL A 731 12.17 17.28 28.96
N ALA A 732 10.94 17.16 29.45
CA ALA A 732 10.37 18.09 30.41
C ALA A 732 9.97 17.37 31.71
N LEU A 733 10.33 17.94 32.85
CA LEU A 733 9.80 17.56 34.14
C LEU A 733 8.45 18.24 34.36
N THR A 734 7.56 17.55 35.07
CA THR A 734 6.29 18.13 35.53
C THR A 734 6.17 17.99 37.05
N GLY A 735 5.19 18.66 37.66
CA GLY A 735 4.95 18.60 39.09
C GLY A 735 5.75 19.62 39.91
N ASP A 736 5.79 19.42 41.23
CA ASP A 736 6.40 20.33 42.20
C ASP A 736 7.49 19.67 43.08
N GLY A 737 7.80 18.40 42.82
CA GLY A 737 8.84 17.65 43.52
C GLY A 737 10.22 17.78 42.88
N ASP A 738 11.26 17.69 43.72
CA ASP A 738 12.67 17.68 43.27
C ASP A 738 12.93 16.47 42.34
N ALA A 739 13.43 16.77 41.15
CA ALA A 739 13.83 15.79 40.13
C ALA A 739 14.92 16.38 39.23
N ASP A 740 15.70 15.51 38.58
CA ASP A 740 16.88 15.91 37.83
C ASP A 740 16.82 15.38 36.39
N LEU A 741 17.44 16.12 35.47
CA LEU A 741 17.61 15.69 34.09
C LEU A 741 19.09 15.66 33.72
N ARG A 742 19.46 14.62 32.97
CA ARG A 742 20.79 14.50 32.37
C ARG A 742 20.64 14.25 30.87
N GLY A 743 21.11 15.17 30.05
CA GLY A 743 21.13 15.09 28.60
C GLY A 743 22.16 14.12 28.06
N ASN A 744 22.43 14.21 26.77
CA ASN A 744 23.35 13.34 26.02
C ASN A 744 24.36 14.19 25.23
N ALA A 745 24.81 13.70 24.07
CA ALA A 745 25.79 14.41 23.23
C ALA A 745 25.14 15.20 22.07
N HIS A 746 23.81 15.29 22.04
CA HIS A 746 23.06 16.10 21.09
C HIS A 746 22.75 17.47 21.68
N ASP A 747 22.46 18.44 20.82
CA ASP A 747 21.85 19.71 21.25
C ASP A 747 20.49 19.41 21.92
N ASN A 748 20.43 19.55 23.25
CA ASN A 748 19.31 19.15 24.08
C ASN A 748 18.40 20.32 24.49
N VAL A 749 17.12 20.02 24.73
CA VAL A 749 16.18 20.94 25.40
C VAL A 749 15.66 20.29 26.66
N LEU A 750 16.16 20.73 27.81
CA LEU A 750 15.80 20.19 29.13
C LEU A 750 14.99 21.23 29.89
N THR A 751 13.78 20.86 30.31
CA THR A 751 12.88 21.73 31.07
C THR A 751 12.63 21.14 32.45
N GLY A 752 12.95 21.90 33.49
CA GLY A 752 12.66 21.63 34.90
C GLY A 752 11.20 21.82 35.25
N ASN A 753 10.86 21.53 36.50
CA ASN A 753 9.50 21.66 37.05
C ASN A 753 9.45 22.79 38.09
N ALA A 754 8.60 22.70 39.12
CA ALA A 754 8.56 23.70 40.19
C ALA A 754 9.40 23.33 41.43
N GLY A 755 10.07 22.17 41.41
CA GLY A 755 10.97 21.70 42.46
C GLY A 755 12.38 22.28 42.31
N ALA A 756 13.32 21.87 43.16
CA ALA A 756 14.73 22.17 42.94
C ALA A 756 15.34 21.12 42.00
N ASN A 757 15.69 21.51 40.79
CA ASN A 757 16.19 20.62 39.75
C ASN A 757 17.71 20.74 39.56
N VAL A 758 18.36 19.60 39.28
CA VAL A 758 19.72 19.56 38.73
C VAL A 758 19.64 19.18 37.25
N LEU A 759 20.12 20.06 36.38
CA LEU A 759 20.13 19.88 34.93
C LEU A 759 21.59 19.78 34.44
N GLU A 760 21.95 18.65 33.83
CA GLU A 760 23.23 18.44 33.14
C GLU A 760 22.95 18.31 31.65
N GLY A 761 23.37 19.28 30.83
CA GLY A 761 23.14 19.25 29.37
C GLY A 761 23.89 18.10 28.70
N GLY A 762 25.14 17.88 29.10
CA GLY A 762 26.01 16.89 28.48
C GLY A 762 26.91 17.59 27.47
N GLY A 763 26.90 17.15 26.21
CA GLY A 763 27.61 17.84 25.15
C GLY A 763 26.67 18.23 24.01
N GLY A 764 27.05 19.24 23.24
CA GLY A 764 26.13 19.88 22.29
C GLY A 764 25.99 21.36 22.64
N ASN A 765 25.03 22.04 22.04
CA ASN A 765 24.60 23.36 22.48
C ASN A 765 23.20 23.24 23.05
N ASP A 766 23.09 23.27 24.38
CA ASP A 766 21.87 22.89 25.07
C ASP A 766 21.03 24.11 25.47
N MET A 767 19.73 23.88 25.62
CA MET A 767 18.80 24.82 26.22
C MET A 767 18.27 24.23 27.53
N LEU A 768 18.67 24.82 28.65
CA LEU A 768 18.27 24.39 29.99
C LEU A 768 17.34 25.44 30.60
N ASP A 769 16.08 25.08 30.82
CA ASP A 769 15.12 25.91 31.55
C ASP A 769 14.87 25.27 32.91
N GLY A 770 15.30 25.90 34.00
CA GLY A 770 15.12 25.37 35.36
C GLY A 770 13.67 25.41 35.84
N GLY A 771 12.82 26.27 35.27
CA GLY A 771 11.44 26.42 35.71
C GLY A 771 11.31 27.32 36.96
N GLU A 772 10.45 26.92 37.89
CA GLU A 772 10.36 27.54 39.21
C GLU A 772 11.20 26.72 40.19
N GLY A 773 11.77 27.33 41.22
CA GLY A 773 12.53 26.57 42.20
C GLY A 773 13.89 27.19 42.47
N SER A 774 14.84 26.35 42.86
CA SER A 774 16.24 26.74 43.07
C SER A 774 17.11 25.77 42.32
N ASP A 775 17.42 26.11 41.09
CA ASP A 775 17.88 25.15 40.09
C ASP A 775 19.38 25.26 39.84
N THR A 776 19.96 24.12 39.49
CA THR A 776 21.41 23.99 39.28
C THR A 776 21.71 23.44 37.90
N ALA A 777 22.40 24.22 37.07
CA ALA A 777 23.01 23.72 35.84
C ALA A 777 24.42 23.16 36.12
N VAL A 778 24.72 21.95 35.66
CA VAL A 778 25.98 21.24 35.92
C VAL A 778 26.85 21.21 34.66
N PHE A 779 28.12 21.58 34.83
CA PHE A 779 29.16 21.59 33.81
C PHE A 779 30.33 20.71 34.24
N SER A 780 30.88 19.95 33.29
CA SER A 780 31.86 18.89 33.54
C SER A 780 33.28 19.41 33.83
N GLY A 781 33.54 20.69 33.50
CA GLY A 781 34.86 21.33 33.56
C GLY A 781 35.12 22.24 34.75
N ALA A 782 36.29 22.86 34.82
CA ALA A 782 36.60 23.87 35.85
C ALA A 782 36.03 25.24 35.45
N ALA A 783 35.57 26.06 36.39
CA ALA A 783 34.89 27.34 36.11
C ALA A 783 35.72 28.30 35.23
N ALA A 784 37.06 28.24 35.33
CA ALA A 784 37.97 29.06 34.53
C ALA A 784 38.02 28.70 33.03
N GLU A 785 37.42 27.57 32.63
CA GLU A 785 37.36 27.08 31.26
C GLU A 785 36.10 27.55 30.53
N TYR A 786 35.19 28.25 31.22
CA TYR A 786 33.92 28.71 30.68
C TYR A 786 33.85 30.24 30.64
N GLU A 787 33.17 30.75 29.62
CA GLU A 787 32.72 32.14 29.54
C GLU A 787 31.23 32.19 29.87
N VAL A 788 30.84 32.97 30.89
CA VAL A 788 29.44 33.18 31.28
C VAL A 788 29.02 34.59 30.90
N ALA A 789 27.96 34.70 30.10
CA ALA A 789 27.37 35.96 29.67
C ALA A 789 25.88 35.99 30.02
N SER A 790 25.36 37.12 30.48
CA SER A 790 23.93 37.27 30.82
C SER A 790 23.31 38.41 30.03
N VAL A 791 22.16 38.16 29.41
CA VAL A 791 21.37 39.16 28.68
C VAL A 791 19.90 39.00 29.07
N GLY A 792 19.41 39.90 29.94
CA GLY A 792 18.05 39.77 30.47
C GLY A 792 17.93 38.59 31.44
N ASP A 793 16.93 37.75 31.25
CA ASP A 793 16.68 36.49 31.99
C ASP A 793 17.39 35.27 31.39
N GLN A 794 18.14 35.46 30.31
CA GLN A 794 18.89 34.41 29.64
C GLN A 794 20.38 34.48 30.01
N VAL A 795 20.97 33.34 30.36
CA VAL A 795 22.41 33.16 30.57
C VAL A 795 22.98 32.27 29.47
N THR A 796 24.14 32.62 28.93
CA THR A 796 24.89 31.78 28.01
C THR A 796 26.17 31.33 28.70
N VAL A 797 26.42 30.03 28.72
CA VAL A 797 27.65 29.42 29.23
C VAL A 797 28.38 28.78 28.07
N SER A 798 29.56 29.31 27.72
CA SER A 798 30.35 28.82 26.58
C SER A 798 31.61 28.12 27.06
N ASP A 799 31.72 26.83 26.75
CA ASP A 799 32.91 26.03 27.00
C ASP A 799 34.04 26.38 26.01
N SER A 800 35.24 26.57 26.53
CA SER A 800 36.45 26.77 25.70
C SER A 800 37.12 25.46 25.27
N GLN A 801 36.71 24.32 25.82
CA GLN A 801 37.23 23.01 25.45
C GLN A 801 36.38 22.39 24.31
N PRO A 802 37.02 21.78 23.30
CA PRO A 802 36.29 21.13 22.21
C PRO A 802 35.60 19.84 22.71
N ASP A 803 34.44 19.53 22.11
CA ASP A 803 33.72 18.27 22.25
C ASP A 803 33.39 17.88 23.72
N ARG A 804 33.11 18.87 24.56
CA ARG A 804 32.71 18.69 25.97
C ARG A 804 31.30 19.22 26.22
N ASP A 805 31.13 20.42 26.78
CA ASP A 805 29.81 20.95 27.15
C ASP A 805 29.28 21.98 26.13
N GLY A 806 30.10 22.43 25.17
CA GLY A 806 29.67 23.32 24.08
C GLY A 806 29.14 24.70 24.52
N VAL A 807 28.06 25.18 23.93
CA VAL A 807 27.49 26.52 24.19
C VAL A 807 26.05 26.43 24.62
N ASP A 808 25.83 26.57 25.92
CA ASP A 808 24.52 26.36 26.52
C ASP A 808 23.80 27.67 26.80
N THR A 809 22.49 27.62 26.63
CA THR A 809 21.55 28.69 26.95
C THR A 809 20.70 28.28 28.13
N LEU A 810 20.74 29.08 29.18
CA LEU A 810 20.07 28.81 30.45
C LEU A 810 18.99 29.86 30.72
N ARG A 811 17.89 29.42 31.34
CA ARG A 811 16.84 30.25 31.91
C ARG A 811 16.36 29.65 33.22
N GLY A 812 15.98 30.49 34.19
CA GLY A 812 15.49 30.00 35.49
C GLY A 812 16.51 29.15 36.25
N ILE A 813 17.80 29.49 36.17
CA ILE A 813 18.88 28.77 36.87
C ILE A 813 19.55 29.72 37.87
N GLU A 814 19.59 29.31 39.13
CA GLU A 814 20.19 30.06 40.24
C GLU A 814 21.69 29.73 40.38
N THR A 815 22.05 28.47 40.15
CA THR A 815 23.37 27.93 40.47
C THR A 815 24.03 27.30 39.24
N LEU A 816 25.27 27.68 38.96
CA LEU A 816 26.15 26.95 38.05
C LEU A 816 27.10 26.08 38.87
N GLN A 817 27.13 24.78 38.61
CA GLN A 817 28.05 23.84 39.24
C GLN A 817 29.13 23.42 38.25
N PHE A 818 30.38 23.71 38.60
CA PHE A 818 31.58 23.27 37.89
C PHE A 818 32.32 22.19 38.70
N SER A 819 33.27 21.50 38.08
CA SER A 819 34.10 20.47 38.72
C SER A 819 34.94 20.98 39.91
N ASP A 820 35.23 22.29 39.99
CA ASP A 820 36.06 22.91 41.02
C ASP A 820 35.30 23.86 41.96
N GLY A 821 33.98 23.99 41.82
CA GLY A 821 33.13 24.79 42.71
C GLY A 821 31.81 25.22 42.09
N THR A 822 31.03 26.01 42.83
CA THR A 822 29.75 26.56 42.35
C THR A 822 29.81 28.08 42.21
N VAL A 823 29.01 28.62 41.29
CA VAL A 823 28.81 30.05 41.06
C VAL A 823 27.31 30.33 41.21
N GLN A 824 26.96 31.36 41.96
CA GLN A 824 25.57 31.84 42.09
C GLN A 824 25.33 32.94 41.05
N LEU A 825 24.24 32.85 40.31
CA LEU A 825 23.81 33.88 39.38
C LEU A 825 23.03 34.96 40.15
N GLU A 826 23.35 36.23 39.93
CA GLU A 826 22.67 37.34 40.62
C GLU A 826 21.33 37.65 39.90
N GLY A 827 20.17 37.25 40.45
CA GLY A 827 18.89 37.71 39.87
C GLY A 827 17.52 37.12 40.25
N SER A 828 17.37 36.08 41.07
CA SER A 828 16.06 35.38 41.23
C SER A 828 15.48 35.34 42.66
N GLU A 829 15.58 36.44 43.42
CA GLU A 829 14.61 36.69 44.51
C GLU A 829 13.59 37.75 44.06
N GLU A 830 12.38 37.32 43.67
CA GLU A 830 11.14 38.04 43.99
C GLU A 830 9.90 37.11 44.07
#